data_AF-A0A3B4H632-F1
#
_entry.id   AF-A0A3B4H632-F1
#
_cell.length_a   1.000
_cell.length_b   1.000
_cell.length_c   1.000
_cell.angle_alpha   90.00
_cell.angle_beta   90.00
_cell.angle_gamma   90.00
#
_symmetry.space_group_name_H-M   'P 1'
#
loop_
_entity.id
_entity.type
_entity.pdbx_description
1 polymer ?
#
loop_
_entity_poly.entity_id
_entity_poly.type
_entity_poly.pdbx_seq_one_letter_code
_entity_poly.pdbx_strand_id
1 'polypeptide(L)'
;MPPLRISGCTKPVEWLTLFRVSCVRVWLWCHWSSGGLLVSLVWSCSLTLDNSKKEKQEIKGYWNELLGSFQKLVLIKSFMEEKVVFAATEFVIVNLGKEFVENPPVDLANLYNDISPTTPLIFILSTGSDPMGAFQRFAKKRECLDRVEAISLGQGPLTSGNWVVLQNCHLAVSWMLVMEELIKTFTDPDTSVHENFRLFLSSMPTKVFPVTVLQNSVKVTNEPPKGLQHATSLHRDHQKIVFGICFFHAIIQERKKFGPLGWNIRYEFNDSDRECALLNLNLYCKDGTIPWDALVYITGEITYGGRVTDAWGQRYLRTILKGFFSSETLQPGYTYSPSGVYYAPESDELEQYKYIENLTIIDDPEIFGMHENANLAFQRQETITLINTILDVNPRSSAQQGAKSNDDIVCELGELILAKLPERLDMDEAIDTLFIKDTNGRINSLTTVLAQEADRFNNLLKVLRMSLITLQKAIAGLVVMSEKMDRIYTSFLNNQVPTHWANSAYPSLKPLSSWVRDLTLRTSFIQTWITRGQPKSLWISGFFFPQGFLTGVLQNHARRYSLPIDELNFRFSVVPEDGVLVHGMFMDACRWDDVGMVIDDALPRVMNAMLPVVHFEPQQNYVPEPDLYHAPLYKTSARAGTLSTTGHSTNFVVTVMLPSKRPSDYWISKASALLCQLDD
;
A
#
# COMPACT_ATOMS: atom_id res chain seq x y z
N MET A 1 -53.21 -11.73 30.08
CA MET A 1 -53.45 -10.27 30.06
C MET A 1 -52.52 -9.60 31.07
N PRO A 2 -51.76 -8.57 30.71
CA PRO A 2 -51.05 -8.34 29.45
C PRO A 2 -49.51 -8.34 29.66
N PRO A 3 -48.73 -8.54 28.58
CA PRO A 3 -47.30 -8.25 28.54
C PRO A 3 -47.08 -6.73 28.43
N LEU A 4 -46.08 -6.23 29.16
CA LEU A 4 -45.63 -4.85 29.10
C LEU A 4 -45.08 -4.54 27.70
N ARG A 5 -45.89 -3.82 26.91
CA ARG A 5 -45.44 -3.06 25.74
C ARG A 5 -44.58 -1.90 26.23
N ILE A 6 -43.31 -1.90 25.85
CA ILE A 6 -42.51 -0.67 25.76
C ILE A 6 -42.54 -0.25 24.29
N SER A 7 -43.44 0.66 23.97
CA SER A 7 -43.44 1.45 22.76
C SER A 7 -42.49 2.64 22.92
N GLY A 8 -41.65 2.91 21.91
CA GLY A 8 -41.02 4.24 21.77
C GLY A 8 -39.63 4.21 21.16
N CYS A 9 -39.57 4.54 19.87
CA CYS A 9 -38.42 4.92 19.06
C CYS A 9 -37.21 5.55 19.80
N THR A 10 -36.00 5.15 19.42
CA THR A 10 -35.02 5.97 18.65
C THR A 10 -33.57 5.51 18.93
N LYS A 11 -32.88 5.00 17.89
CA LYS A 11 -31.47 5.29 17.52
C LYS A 11 -30.97 4.32 16.44
N PRO A 12 -30.85 4.73 15.16
CA PRO A 12 -30.11 3.99 14.14
C PRO A 12 -28.60 4.30 14.22
N VAL A 13 -28.02 4.24 15.42
CA VAL A 13 -26.61 4.63 15.66
C VAL A 13 -25.69 3.41 15.85
N GLU A 14 -26.25 2.21 16.02
CA GLU A 14 -25.45 1.01 16.30
C GLU A 14 -24.71 0.44 15.07
N TRP A 15 -25.09 0.84 13.85
CA TRP A 15 -24.49 0.32 12.60
C TRP A 15 -23.47 1.26 11.93
N LEU A 16 -23.33 2.50 12.41
CA LEU A 16 -22.34 3.45 11.90
C LEU A 16 -21.18 3.50 12.89
N THR A 17 -19.97 3.20 12.42
CA THR A 17 -18.75 3.39 13.22
C THR A 17 -18.70 4.82 13.77
N LEU A 18 -18.35 4.98 15.05
CA LEU A 18 -18.29 6.27 15.77
C LEU A 18 -17.51 7.38 15.02
N PHE A 19 -16.59 6.97 14.14
CA PHE A 19 -15.84 7.86 13.26
C PHE A 19 -16.74 8.60 12.23
N ARG A 20 -17.66 7.89 11.57
CA ARG A 20 -18.58 8.49 10.57
C ARG A 20 -19.55 9.49 11.20
N VAL A 21 -19.96 9.25 12.44
CA VAL A 21 -20.80 10.19 13.22
C VAL A 21 -20.07 11.50 13.52
N SER A 22 -18.72 11.47 13.61
CA SER A 22 -17.90 12.66 13.88
C SER A 22 -17.65 13.51 12.63
N CYS A 23 -17.49 12.91 11.44
CA CYS A 23 -17.44 13.64 10.17
C CYS A 23 -18.75 14.40 9.88
N VAL A 24 -19.88 13.78 10.20
CA VAL A 24 -21.22 14.36 10.08
C VAL A 24 -21.38 15.62 10.95
N ARG A 25 -20.71 15.69 12.12
CA ARG A 25 -20.75 16.86 13.01
C ARG A 25 -20.11 18.13 12.41
N VAL A 26 -19.15 18.01 11.49
CA VAL A 26 -18.47 19.16 10.87
C VAL A 26 -19.38 19.87 9.85
N TRP A 27 -20.35 19.16 9.27
CA TRP A 27 -21.28 19.72 8.28
C TRP A 27 -22.64 20.13 8.89
N LEU A 28 -23.07 19.47 9.97
CA LEU A 28 -24.43 19.61 10.53
C LEU A 28 -24.57 20.63 11.67
N TRP A 29 -24.18 21.87 11.41
CA TRP A 29 -24.65 23.00 12.23
C TRP A 29 -25.83 23.78 11.62
N CYS A 30 -26.24 23.48 10.38
CA CYS A 30 -27.33 24.23 9.73
C CYS A 30 -28.69 23.53 9.56
N HIS A 31 -28.82 22.20 9.63
CA HIS A 31 -30.16 21.57 9.46
C HIS A 31 -30.30 20.27 10.24
N TRP A 32 -30.73 20.36 11.50
CA TRP A 32 -31.13 19.20 12.30
C TRP A 32 -32.66 19.08 12.35
N SER A 33 -33.22 18.32 11.41
CA SER A 33 -34.52 17.66 11.54
C SER A 33 -34.51 16.44 10.62
N SER A 34 -34.85 15.26 11.16
CA SER A 34 -35.04 13.97 10.47
C SER A 34 -33.80 13.10 10.15
N GLY A 35 -33.22 12.49 11.20
CA GLY A 35 -32.15 11.47 11.11
C GLY A 35 -32.55 10.09 10.53
N GLY A 36 -33.77 9.91 10.02
CA GLY A 36 -34.22 8.65 9.39
C GLY A 36 -34.02 8.59 7.88
N LEU A 37 -33.86 9.74 7.20
CA LEU A 37 -33.85 9.84 5.73
C LEU A 37 -32.44 9.83 5.11
N LEU A 38 -31.40 10.12 5.89
CA LEU A 38 -30.01 10.15 5.41
C LEU A 38 -29.48 8.76 5.04
N VAL A 39 -29.98 7.71 5.72
CA VAL A 39 -29.67 6.31 5.41
C VAL A 39 -30.19 5.93 4.03
N SER A 40 -31.38 6.39 3.65
CA SER A 40 -31.93 6.20 2.30
C SER A 40 -31.09 6.91 1.23
N LEU A 41 -30.52 8.08 1.53
CA LEU A 41 -29.68 8.83 0.59
C LEU A 41 -28.34 8.12 0.32
N VAL A 42 -27.71 7.59 1.37
CA VAL A 42 -26.45 6.83 1.27
C VAL A 42 -26.68 5.48 0.57
N TRP A 43 -27.81 4.83 0.83
CA TRP A 43 -28.20 3.60 0.13
C TRP A 43 -28.49 3.85 -1.35
N SER A 44 -29.18 4.95 -1.68
CA SER A 44 -29.48 5.34 -3.06
C SER A 44 -28.23 5.76 -3.84
N CYS A 45 -27.31 6.54 -3.25
CA CYS A 45 -26.04 6.88 -3.92
C CYS A 45 -25.11 5.67 -4.08
N SER A 46 -25.13 4.71 -3.15
CA SER A 46 -24.36 3.45 -3.26
C SER A 46 -24.85 2.58 -4.42
N LEU A 47 -26.15 2.65 -4.77
CA LEU A 47 -26.75 1.91 -5.89
C LEU A 47 -26.38 2.48 -7.27
N THR A 48 -26.13 3.78 -7.39
CA THR A 48 -25.72 4.39 -8.68
C THR A 48 -24.30 4.08 -9.12
N LEU A 49 -23.42 3.69 -8.20
CA LEU A 49 -21.98 3.53 -8.44
C LEU A 49 -21.49 2.07 -8.38
N ASP A 50 -22.38 1.12 -8.05
CA ASP A 50 -22.10 -0.31 -8.16
C ASP A 50 -22.66 -0.84 -9.48
N ASN A 51 -21.77 -1.06 -10.45
CA ASN A 51 -22.06 -1.61 -11.78
C ASN A 51 -22.40 -3.12 -11.76
N SER A 52 -22.74 -3.69 -10.61
CA SER A 52 -23.02 -5.12 -10.47
C SER A 52 -24.41 -5.48 -10.98
N LYS A 53 -24.60 -5.48 -12.31
CA LYS A 53 -25.74 -6.09 -13.04
C LYS A 53 -27.15 -5.93 -12.40
N LYS A 54 -27.39 -4.85 -11.67
CA LYS A 54 -28.72 -4.43 -11.25
C LYS A 54 -29.10 -3.28 -12.16
N GLU A 55 -30.21 -3.47 -12.85
CA GLU A 55 -30.86 -2.47 -13.70
C GLU A 55 -30.68 -1.08 -13.11
N LYS A 56 -30.31 -0.10 -13.94
CA LYS A 56 -30.28 1.33 -13.60
C LYS A 56 -31.64 1.70 -12.99
N GLN A 57 -31.81 1.52 -11.69
CA GLN A 57 -32.98 1.99 -10.99
C GLN A 57 -32.81 3.49 -10.90
N GLU A 58 -33.61 4.20 -11.71
CA GLU A 58 -33.74 5.65 -11.63
C GLU A 58 -34.02 6.04 -10.17
N ILE A 59 -33.07 6.73 -9.55
CA ILE A 59 -33.20 7.21 -8.18
C ILE A 59 -34.35 8.22 -8.15
N LYS A 60 -35.49 7.83 -7.57
CA LYS A 60 -36.54 8.76 -7.17
C LYS A 60 -36.10 9.47 -5.89
N GLY A 61 -35.68 10.73 -5.99
CA GLY A 61 -35.37 11.53 -4.80
C GLY A 61 -35.20 13.03 -5.06
N TYR A 62 -35.94 13.84 -4.30
CA TYR A 62 -35.91 15.32 -4.26
C TYR A 62 -34.50 15.94 -4.10
N TRP A 63 -33.53 15.17 -3.61
CA TRP A 63 -32.17 15.63 -3.35
C TRP A 63 -31.32 15.84 -4.59
N ASN A 64 -31.65 15.17 -5.71
CA ASN A 64 -30.98 15.43 -6.97
C ASN A 64 -31.25 16.85 -7.50
N GLU A 65 -32.41 17.42 -7.14
CA GLU A 65 -32.84 18.78 -7.48
C GLU A 65 -32.36 19.81 -6.45
N LEU A 66 -32.22 19.42 -5.18
CA LEU A 66 -31.82 20.33 -4.09
C LEU A 66 -30.30 20.53 -3.95
N LEU A 67 -29.50 19.53 -4.31
CA LEU A 67 -28.05 19.55 -4.10
C LEU A 67 -27.30 19.86 -5.40
N GLY A 68 -26.37 20.82 -5.34
CA GLY A 68 -25.44 21.08 -6.44
C GLY A 68 -24.43 19.93 -6.62
N SER A 69 -23.85 19.80 -7.82
CA SER A 69 -22.90 18.74 -8.16
C SER A 69 -21.70 18.67 -7.20
N PHE A 70 -21.19 19.81 -6.75
CA PHE A 70 -20.11 19.86 -5.75
C PHE A 70 -20.56 19.40 -4.35
N GLN A 71 -21.78 19.73 -3.93
CA GLN A 71 -22.31 19.27 -2.64
C GLN A 71 -22.50 17.76 -2.61
N LYS A 72 -22.91 17.16 -3.75
CA LYS A 72 -22.97 15.69 -3.91
C LYS A 72 -21.59 15.05 -3.73
N LEU A 73 -20.54 15.66 -4.28
CA LEU A 73 -19.16 15.18 -4.11
C LEU A 73 -18.72 15.20 -2.63
N VAL A 74 -19.07 16.24 -1.87
CA VAL A 74 -18.77 16.34 -0.42
C VAL A 74 -19.48 15.24 0.37
N LEU A 75 -20.73 14.91 0.01
CA LEU A 75 -21.46 13.80 0.64
C LEU A 75 -20.82 12.45 0.33
N ILE A 76 -20.42 12.21 -0.92
CA ILE A 76 -19.70 10.99 -1.31
C ILE A 76 -18.40 10.88 -0.51
N LYS A 77 -17.62 11.95 -0.43
CA LYS A 77 -16.39 11.98 0.38
C LYS A 77 -16.61 11.68 1.87
N SER A 78 -17.80 11.96 2.41
CA SER A 78 -18.09 11.74 3.83
C SER A 78 -18.57 10.32 4.15
N PHE A 79 -19.23 9.64 3.20
CA PHE A 79 -19.86 8.33 3.42
C PHE A 79 -19.23 7.18 2.63
N MET A 80 -18.66 7.47 1.46
CA MET A 80 -18.10 6.53 0.48
C MET A 80 -16.79 7.11 -0.08
N GLU A 81 -15.78 7.20 0.78
CA GLU A 81 -14.45 7.71 0.43
C GLU A 81 -13.86 6.99 -0.78
N GLU A 82 -14.08 5.69 -0.90
CA GLU A 82 -13.62 4.86 -2.01
C GLU A 82 -14.18 5.30 -3.38
N LYS A 83 -15.37 5.90 -3.43
CA LYS A 83 -15.98 6.33 -4.71
C LYS A 83 -15.63 7.76 -5.10
N VAL A 84 -14.82 8.48 -4.32
CA VAL A 84 -14.53 9.91 -4.54
C VAL A 84 -13.84 10.16 -5.87
N VAL A 85 -12.88 9.31 -6.26
CA VAL A 85 -12.18 9.46 -7.55
C VAL A 85 -13.16 9.35 -8.71
N PHE A 86 -14.02 8.33 -8.72
CA PHE A 86 -15.06 8.17 -9.75
C PHE A 86 -16.01 9.36 -9.80
N ALA A 87 -16.48 9.83 -8.64
CA ALA A 87 -17.37 10.98 -8.56
C ALA A 87 -16.68 12.29 -9.01
N ALA A 88 -15.39 12.46 -8.72
CA ALA A 88 -14.60 13.59 -9.17
C ALA A 88 -14.40 13.55 -10.70
N THR A 89 -14.13 12.37 -11.25
CA THR A 89 -14.05 12.13 -12.69
C THR A 89 -15.37 12.49 -13.38
N GLU A 90 -16.50 11.99 -12.89
CA GLU A 90 -17.82 12.32 -13.43
C GLU A 90 -18.11 13.83 -13.32
N PHE A 91 -17.76 14.45 -12.20
CA PHE A 91 -17.88 15.89 -12.00
C PHE A 91 -17.08 16.69 -13.04
N VAL A 92 -15.86 16.26 -13.39
CA VAL A 92 -15.06 16.89 -14.46
C VAL A 92 -15.71 16.67 -15.83
N ILE A 93 -16.19 15.46 -16.12
CA ILE A 93 -16.85 15.15 -17.40
C ILE A 93 -18.07 16.04 -17.62
N VAL A 94 -18.90 16.24 -16.60
CA VAL A 94 -20.13 17.04 -16.70
C VAL A 94 -19.83 18.54 -16.89
N ASN A 95 -18.76 19.05 -16.27
CA ASN A 95 -18.47 20.49 -16.30
C ASN A 95 -17.50 20.92 -17.41
N LEU A 96 -16.49 20.10 -17.73
CA LEU A 96 -15.42 20.40 -18.69
C LEU A 96 -15.46 19.52 -19.94
N GLY A 97 -16.07 18.33 -19.86
CA GLY A 97 -16.15 17.38 -20.96
C GLY A 97 -15.26 16.15 -20.77
N LYS A 98 -15.51 15.12 -21.58
CA LYS A 98 -14.85 13.79 -21.47
C LYS A 98 -13.36 13.82 -21.82
N GLU A 99 -12.96 14.75 -22.69
CA GLU A 99 -11.58 14.94 -23.17
C GLU A 99 -10.59 15.32 -22.06
N PHE A 100 -11.07 15.87 -20.94
CA PHE A 100 -10.24 16.24 -19.78
C PHE A 100 -9.94 15.06 -18.84
N VAL A 101 -10.53 13.90 -19.11
CA VAL A 101 -10.36 12.67 -18.31
C VAL A 101 -9.69 11.57 -19.13
N GLU A 102 -10.04 11.46 -20.41
CA GLU A 102 -9.47 10.44 -21.29
C GLU A 102 -8.08 10.88 -21.78
N ASN A 103 -7.08 10.04 -21.54
CA ASN A 103 -5.74 10.29 -22.04
C ASN A 103 -5.70 10.09 -23.56
N PRO A 104 -5.33 11.11 -24.36
CA PRO A 104 -5.16 10.91 -25.79
C PRO A 104 -3.96 9.99 -26.06
N PRO A 105 -4.02 9.14 -27.10
CA PRO A 105 -2.87 8.33 -27.47
C PRO A 105 -1.69 9.22 -27.86
N VAL A 106 -0.50 8.90 -27.34
CA VAL A 106 0.72 9.65 -27.62
C VAL A 106 1.14 9.41 -29.08
N ASP A 107 1.03 10.44 -29.91
CA ASP A 107 1.58 10.42 -31.27
C ASP A 107 2.82 11.33 -31.37
N LEU A 108 3.97 10.70 -31.58
CA LEU A 108 5.25 11.39 -31.78
C LEU A 108 5.21 12.35 -32.99
N ALA A 109 4.35 12.10 -33.98
CA ALA A 109 4.21 12.98 -35.14
C ALA A 109 3.59 14.34 -34.78
N ASN A 110 2.60 14.35 -33.88
CA ASN A 110 1.98 15.59 -33.40
C ASN A 110 2.92 16.34 -32.47
N LEU A 111 3.55 15.62 -31.53
CA LEU A 111 4.52 16.19 -30.61
C LEU A 111 5.69 16.85 -31.34
N TYR A 112 6.12 16.29 -32.47
CA TYR A 112 7.20 16.87 -33.27
C TYR A 112 6.91 18.30 -33.75
N ASN A 113 5.64 18.64 -33.99
CA ASN A 113 5.25 19.98 -34.44
C ASN A 113 5.40 21.03 -33.32
N ASP A 114 5.36 20.60 -32.06
CA ASP A 114 5.51 21.47 -30.89
C ASP A 114 6.98 21.63 -30.46
N ILE A 115 7.91 20.93 -31.12
CA ILE A 115 9.35 20.92 -30.80
C ILE A 115 10.10 21.82 -31.79
N SER A 116 10.98 22.66 -31.25
CA SER A 116 11.90 23.53 -31.99
C SER A 116 13.36 23.25 -31.57
N PRO A 117 14.36 23.87 -32.22
CA PRO A 117 15.76 23.74 -31.79
C PRO A 117 16.01 24.23 -30.36
N THR A 118 15.18 25.14 -29.86
CA THR A 118 15.30 25.74 -28.52
C THR A 118 14.38 25.10 -27.49
N THR A 119 13.29 24.44 -27.92
CA THR A 119 12.34 23.74 -27.04
C THR A 119 12.56 22.23 -27.11
N PRO A 120 13.27 21.62 -26.14
CA PRO A 120 13.53 20.18 -26.15
C PRO A 120 12.29 19.34 -25.78
N LEU A 121 12.31 18.06 -26.16
CA LEU A 121 11.33 17.07 -25.73
C LEU A 121 11.88 16.20 -24.60
N ILE A 122 11.13 16.05 -23.52
CA ILE A 122 11.46 15.17 -22.40
C ILE A 122 10.51 13.98 -22.39
N PHE A 123 11.09 12.80 -22.58
CA PHE A 123 10.47 11.53 -22.24
C PHE A 123 10.60 11.27 -20.75
N ILE A 124 9.48 11.41 -20.05
CA ILE A 124 9.36 11.00 -18.65
C ILE A 124 9.15 9.49 -18.65
N LEU A 125 10.20 8.78 -18.24
CA LEU A 125 10.21 7.32 -18.23
C LEU A 125 9.41 6.81 -17.03
N SER A 126 8.43 5.95 -17.31
CA SER A 126 7.83 5.08 -16.29
C SER A 126 8.66 3.82 -16.16
N THR A 127 8.66 3.21 -14.97
CA THR A 127 9.36 1.95 -14.73
C THR A 127 8.85 0.86 -15.68
N GLY A 128 9.74 0.26 -16.46
CA GLY A 128 9.43 -0.83 -17.40
C GLY A 128 8.96 -0.41 -18.79
N SER A 129 8.86 0.89 -19.09
CA SER A 129 8.52 1.39 -20.44
C SER A 129 9.69 2.16 -21.06
N ASP A 130 10.21 1.68 -22.20
CA ASP A 130 11.25 2.37 -22.96
C ASP A 130 10.67 3.01 -24.25
N PRO A 131 10.69 4.35 -24.39
CA PRO A 131 10.21 5.04 -25.59
C PRO A 131 11.17 4.90 -26.79
N MET A 132 12.40 4.39 -26.59
CA MET A 132 13.42 4.36 -27.64
C MET A 132 12.98 3.55 -28.86
N GLY A 133 12.33 2.41 -28.65
CA GLY A 133 11.83 1.58 -29.74
C GLY A 133 10.79 2.31 -30.61
N ALA A 134 9.88 3.08 -29.99
CA ALA A 134 8.91 3.90 -30.70
C ALA A 134 9.57 5.10 -31.41
N PHE A 135 10.52 5.75 -30.73
CA PHE A 135 11.31 6.85 -31.29
C PHE A 135 12.11 6.45 -32.52
N GLN A 136 12.81 5.30 -32.49
CA GLN A 136 13.56 4.79 -33.64
C GLN A 136 12.65 4.50 -34.84
N ARG A 137 11.47 3.93 -34.61
CA ARG A 137 10.47 3.73 -35.68
C ARG A 137 10.00 5.06 -36.26
N PHE A 138 9.80 6.07 -35.42
CA PHE A 138 9.44 7.42 -35.87
C PHE A 138 10.55 8.09 -36.69
N ALA A 139 11.79 8.03 -36.21
CA ALA A 139 12.96 8.55 -36.92
C ALA A 139 13.16 7.86 -38.28
N LYS A 140 12.91 6.54 -38.35
CA LYS A 140 12.91 5.78 -39.61
C LYS A 140 11.83 6.26 -40.58
N LYS A 141 10.60 6.51 -40.10
CA LYS A 141 9.50 7.03 -40.93
C LYS A 141 9.77 8.42 -41.50
N ARG A 142 10.58 9.24 -40.82
CA ARG A 142 10.98 10.59 -41.25
C ARG A 142 12.30 10.62 -42.04
N GLU A 143 12.90 9.46 -42.34
CA GLU A 143 14.21 9.35 -43.01
C GLU A 143 15.34 10.12 -42.28
N CYS A 144 15.17 10.36 -40.98
CA CYS A 144 16.13 11.11 -40.14
C CYS A 144 16.98 10.19 -39.26
N LEU A 145 16.83 8.87 -39.39
CA LEU A 145 17.51 7.88 -38.54
C LEU A 145 19.03 8.02 -38.58
N ASP A 146 19.61 8.30 -39.76
CA ASP A 146 21.05 8.47 -39.95
C ASP A 146 21.61 9.75 -39.30
N ARG A 147 20.73 10.67 -38.89
CA ARG A 147 21.06 11.91 -38.19
C ARG A 147 20.81 11.83 -36.68
N VAL A 148 20.37 10.68 -36.18
CA VAL A 148 20.13 10.48 -34.75
C VAL A 148 21.44 10.09 -34.08
N GLU A 149 21.92 10.94 -33.18
CA GLU A 149 23.03 10.65 -32.29
C GLU A 149 22.49 10.34 -30.89
N ALA A 150 22.48 9.05 -30.55
CA ALA A 150 22.17 8.60 -29.19
C ALA A 150 23.43 8.68 -28.34
N ILE A 151 23.50 9.68 -27.46
CA ILE A 151 24.64 9.88 -26.56
C ILE A 151 24.25 9.38 -25.18
N SER A 152 24.92 8.33 -24.73
CA SER A 152 24.97 7.97 -23.31
C SER A 152 25.95 8.93 -22.63
N LEU A 153 25.50 9.63 -21.59
CA LEU A 153 26.14 10.81 -20.98
C LEU A 153 27.68 10.73 -20.89
N GLY A 154 28.37 11.72 -21.49
CA GLY A 154 29.80 11.97 -21.24
C GLY A 154 30.68 12.30 -22.45
N GLN A 155 30.22 12.10 -23.70
CA GLN A 155 31.06 12.34 -24.88
C GLN A 155 30.23 12.79 -26.10
N GLY A 156 30.42 14.03 -26.57
CA GLY A 156 29.97 14.47 -27.89
C GLY A 156 29.71 15.98 -28.02
N PRO A 157 30.21 16.67 -29.07
CA PRO A 157 29.90 18.08 -29.35
C PRO A 157 28.50 18.25 -29.98
N LEU A 158 27.67 19.12 -29.38
CA LEU A 158 26.26 19.39 -29.74
C LEU A 158 26.10 20.39 -30.92
N THR A 159 26.93 20.32 -31.97
CA THR A 159 27.04 21.42 -32.96
C THR A 159 26.75 21.05 -34.42
N SER A 160 26.45 19.78 -34.73
CA SER A 160 25.91 19.37 -36.03
C SER A 160 24.38 19.46 -36.00
N GLY A 161 23.72 19.79 -37.12
CA GLY A 161 22.25 19.86 -37.24
C GLY A 161 21.51 18.52 -37.12
N ASN A 162 22.04 17.63 -36.28
CA ASN A 162 21.62 16.28 -35.99
C ASN A 162 20.57 16.27 -34.87
N TRP A 163 19.89 15.14 -34.72
CA TRP A 163 18.95 14.90 -33.63
C TRP A 163 19.70 14.23 -32.50
N VAL A 164 19.80 14.92 -31.36
CA VAL A 164 20.54 14.40 -30.21
C VAL A 164 19.57 13.80 -29.22
N VAL A 165 19.85 12.57 -28.79
CA VAL A 165 19.06 11.88 -27.77
C VAL A 165 19.93 11.60 -26.56
N LEU A 166 19.61 12.23 -25.44
CA LEU A 166 20.25 12.01 -24.15
C LEU A 166 19.46 10.98 -23.35
N GLN A 167 20.07 9.82 -23.16
CA GLN A 167 19.45 8.72 -22.44
C GLN A 167 19.73 8.76 -20.95
N ASN A 168 18.72 8.45 -20.14
CA ASN A 168 18.84 8.24 -18.70
C ASN A 168 19.47 9.41 -17.93
N CYS A 169 19.03 10.65 -18.19
CA CYS A 169 19.58 11.86 -17.57
C CYS A 169 19.58 11.80 -16.02
N HIS A 170 18.58 11.16 -15.42
CA HIS A 170 18.48 10.92 -13.97
C HIS A 170 19.70 10.20 -13.34
N LEU A 171 20.48 9.43 -14.11
CA LEU A 171 21.68 8.74 -13.61
C LEU A 171 22.88 9.69 -13.48
N ALA A 172 22.93 10.79 -14.23
CA ALA A 172 24.05 11.72 -14.26
C ALA A 172 23.72 13.02 -13.52
N VAL A 173 23.49 12.90 -12.21
CA VAL A 173 23.10 14.02 -11.33
C VAL A 173 24.09 15.20 -11.42
N SER A 174 25.40 14.93 -11.49
CA SER A 174 26.43 15.96 -11.59
C SER A 174 26.42 16.74 -12.90
N TRP A 175 25.94 16.14 -13.99
CA TRP A 175 25.91 16.76 -15.31
C TRP A 175 24.64 17.59 -15.55
N MET A 176 23.60 17.43 -14.73
CA MET A 176 22.32 18.13 -14.89
C MET A 176 22.46 19.66 -14.89
N LEU A 177 23.37 20.21 -14.07
CA LEU A 177 23.62 21.65 -14.03
C LEU A 177 24.29 22.14 -15.33
N VAL A 178 25.24 21.36 -15.86
CA VAL A 178 25.91 21.67 -17.14
C VAL A 178 24.91 21.59 -18.28
N MET A 179 24.04 20.58 -18.27
CA MET A 179 22.94 20.46 -19.23
C MET A 179 22.00 21.66 -19.18
N GLU A 180 21.63 22.12 -17.99
CA GLU A 180 20.79 23.31 -17.82
C GLU A 180 21.45 24.55 -18.42
N GLU A 181 22.74 24.76 -18.17
CA GLU A 181 23.50 25.87 -18.74
C GLU A 181 23.57 25.77 -20.27
N LEU A 182 23.84 24.59 -20.83
CA LEU A 182 23.83 24.35 -22.27
C LEU A 182 22.46 24.59 -22.93
N ILE A 183 21.36 24.22 -22.28
CA ILE A 183 20.02 24.46 -22.82
C ILE A 183 19.66 25.95 -22.74
N LYS A 184 20.16 26.66 -21.72
CA LYS A 184 20.00 28.12 -21.62
C LYS A 184 20.73 28.84 -22.75
N THR A 185 21.95 28.42 -23.11
CA THR A 185 22.69 29.07 -24.21
C THR A 185 21.99 28.92 -25.56
N PHE A 186 21.20 27.87 -25.78
CA PHE A 186 20.35 27.74 -26.98
C PHE A 186 19.20 28.74 -27.03
N THR A 187 18.78 29.26 -25.88
CA THR A 187 17.68 30.24 -25.76
C THR A 187 18.21 31.67 -25.87
N ASP A 188 19.52 31.87 -25.77
CA ASP A 188 20.14 33.18 -25.86
C ASP A 188 20.06 33.74 -27.29
N PRO A 189 19.64 35.01 -27.48
CA PRO A 189 19.43 35.60 -28.80
C PRO A 189 20.72 35.75 -29.64
N ASP A 190 21.89 35.69 -29.00
CA ASP A 190 23.19 35.80 -29.66
C ASP A 190 23.72 34.46 -30.21
N THR A 191 23.05 33.34 -29.90
CA THR A 191 23.46 31.99 -30.33
C THR A 191 22.61 31.50 -31.50
N SER A 192 23.22 31.29 -32.67
CA SER A 192 22.51 30.71 -33.83
C SER A 192 22.55 29.17 -33.77
N VAL A 193 21.41 28.56 -33.42
CA VAL A 193 21.22 27.10 -33.48
C VAL A 193 20.65 26.70 -34.85
N HIS A 194 21.14 25.58 -35.40
CA HIS A 194 20.69 25.08 -36.71
C HIS A 194 19.18 24.71 -36.69
N GLU A 195 18.40 25.12 -37.69
CA GLU A 195 16.93 24.94 -37.72
C GLU A 195 16.46 23.48 -37.64
N ASN A 196 17.26 22.54 -38.16
CA ASN A 196 16.96 21.10 -38.12
C ASN A 196 17.41 20.39 -36.83
N PHE A 197 18.15 21.07 -35.95
CA PHE A 197 18.59 20.49 -34.68
C PHE A 197 17.37 20.22 -33.79
N ARG A 198 17.36 19.05 -33.13
CA ARG A 198 16.33 18.67 -32.17
C ARG A 198 16.98 17.94 -31.00
N LEU A 199 16.59 18.32 -29.79
CA LEU A 199 17.08 17.73 -28.55
C LEU A 199 15.98 16.91 -27.87
N PHE A 200 16.29 15.63 -27.65
CA PHE A 200 15.44 14.68 -26.96
C PHE A 200 16.13 14.23 -25.67
N LEU A 201 15.40 14.29 -24.55
CA LEU A 201 15.88 13.89 -23.24
C LEU A 201 15.03 12.72 -22.75
N SER A 202 15.63 11.75 -22.05
CA SER A 202 14.87 10.74 -21.32
C SER A 202 15.32 10.67 -19.88
N SER A 203 14.37 10.73 -18.95
CA SER A 203 14.66 10.75 -17.53
C SER A 203 13.51 10.18 -16.73
N MET A 204 13.82 9.44 -15.66
CA MET A 204 12.86 9.24 -14.58
C MET A 204 12.71 10.55 -13.77
N PRO A 205 11.55 10.80 -13.15
CA PRO A 205 11.36 11.94 -12.26
C PRO A 205 12.41 11.94 -11.13
N THR A 206 13.10 13.07 -10.94
CA THR A 206 14.07 13.25 -9.84
C THR A 206 14.04 14.67 -9.31
N LYS A 207 14.27 14.83 -8.00
CA LYS A 207 14.25 16.13 -7.31
C LYS A 207 15.36 17.08 -7.76
N VAL A 208 16.40 16.54 -8.39
CA VAL A 208 17.57 17.32 -8.85
C VAL A 208 17.39 17.80 -10.29
N PHE A 209 16.35 17.32 -11.00
CA PHE A 209 16.14 17.71 -12.39
C PHE A 209 15.91 19.22 -12.50
N PRO A 210 16.62 19.94 -13.40
CA PRO A 210 16.52 21.39 -13.50
C PRO A 210 15.10 21.87 -13.81
N VAL A 211 14.58 22.75 -12.96
CA VAL A 211 13.22 23.30 -13.08
C VAL A 211 13.08 24.12 -14.36
N THR A 212 14.11 24.86 -14.75
CA THR A 212 14.12 25.71 -15.96
C THR A 212 13.98 24.89 -17.24
N VAL A 213 14.74 23.79 -17.35
CA VAL A 213 14.63 22.83 -18.46
C VAL A 213 13.26 22.17 -18.46
N LEU A 214 12.74 21.81 -17.28
CA LEU A 214 11.39 21.28 -17.16
C LEU A 214 10.34 22.33 -17.56
N GLN A 215 10.51 23.62 -17.28
CA GLN A 215 9.52 24.64 -17.70
C GLN A 215 9.52 24.84 -19.22
N ASN A 216 10.70 24.93 -19.83
CA ASN A 216 10.89 25.29 -21.24
C ASN A 216 10.85 24.12 -22.24
N SER A 217 10.42 22.93 -21.80
CA SER A 217 10.37 21.72 -22.63
C SER A 217 8.94 21.24 -22.89
N VAL A 218 8.77 20.44 -23.93
CA VAL A 218 7.58 19.59 -24.11
C VAL A 218 7.79 18.30 -23.32
N LYS A 219 6.78 17.84 -22.57
CA LYS A 219 6.90 16.67 -21.68
C LYS A 219 5.91 15.61 -22.09
N VAL A 220 6.39 14.38 -22.16
CA VAL A 220 5.57 13.23 -22.53
C VAL A 220 5.84 12.12 -21.55
N THR A 221 4.79 11.62 -20.92
CA THR A 221 4.82 10.40 -20.13
C THR A 221 4.38 9.24 -21.01
N ASN A 222 5.21 8.21 -21.07
CA ASN A 222 4.79 6.92 -21.61
C ASN A 222 4.46 6.03 -20.40
N GLU A 223 3.18 5.88 -20.10
CA GLU A 223 2.73 4.92 -19.09
C GLU A 223 2.35 3.62 -19.79
N PRO A 224 2.75 2.45 -19.27
CA PRO A 224 2.24 1.19 -19.79
C PRO A 224 0.70 1.19 -19.69
N PRO A 225 -0.02 0.74 -20.73
CA PRO A 225 -1.47 0.70 -20.68
C PRO A 225 -1.93 -0.14 -19.50
N LYS A 226 -2.91 0.36 -18.74
CA LYS A 226 -3.48 -0.33 -17.58
C LYS A 226 -4.44 -1.44 -18.07
N GLY A 227 -4.37 -2.62 -17.47
CA GLY A 227 -5.32 -3.72 -17.66
C GLY A 227 -4.77 -4.93 -18.42
N LEU A 228 -5.51 -6.05 -18.36
CA LEU A 228 -5.10 -7.36 -18.89
C LEU A 228 -5.11 -7.46 -20.43
N GLN A 229 -5.50 -6.40 -21.14
CA GLN A 229 -5.74 -6.40 -22.58
C GLN A 229 -4.47 -6.54 -23.45
N HIS A 230 -3.26 -6.45 -22.88
CA HIS A 230 -2.00 -6.45 -23.64
C HIS A 230 -1.23 -7.79 -23.65
N ALA A 231 -1.89 -8.91 -23.33
CA ALA A 231 -1.34 -10.24 -23.56
C ALA A 231 -1.40 -10.62 -25.06
N THR A 232 -0.67 -9.90 -25.92
CA THR A 232 -0.71 -10.13 -27.38
C THR A 232 0.26 -11.23 -27.83
N SER A 233 -0.37 -12.28 -28.38
CA SER A 233 0.01 -13.09 -29.56
C SER A 233 1.47 -13.51 -29.72
N LEU A 234 1.75 -14.77 -29.37
CA LEU A 234 2.82 -15.55 -29.98
C LEU A 234 2.23 -16.90 -30.44
N HIS A 235 2.05 -17.04 -31.76
CA HIS A 235 1.77 -18.34 -32.39
C HIS A 235 2.98 -19.25 -32.20
N ARG A 236 2.88 -20.20 -31.27
CA ARG A 236 3.87 -21.26 -31.02
C ARG A 236 3.19 -22.52 -30.50
N ASP A 237 3.87 -23.65 -30.63
CA ASP A 237 3.52 -24.90 -29.94
C ASP A 237 3.29 -24.63 -28.44
N HIS A 238 2.27 -25.26 -27.83
CA HIS A 238 1.85 -25.04 -26.44
C HIS A 238 1.21 -23.67 -26.15
N GLN A 239 0.31 -23.19 -27.03
CA GLN A 239 -0.37 -21.89 -26.90
C GLN A 239 -1.03 -21.65 -25.53
N LYS A 240 -1.71 -22.65 -24.94
CA LYS A 240 -2.31 -22.51 -23.60
C LYS A 240 -1.28 -22.14 -22.53
N ILE A 241 -0.07 -22.70 -22.62
CA ILE A 241 1.02 -22.43 -21.68
C ILE A 241 1.62 -21.06 -21.92
N VAL A 242 1.84 -20.69 -23.19
CA VAL A 242 2.31 -19.34 -23.58
C VAL A 242 1.32 -18.28 -23.10
N PHE A 243 0.02 -18.53 -23.28
CA PHE A 243 -1.06 -17.68 -22.78
C PHE A 243 -1.00 -17.56 -21.26
N GLY A 244 -0.88 -18.69 -20.54
CA GLY A 244 -0.73 -18.73 -19.09
C GLY A 244 0.45 -17.88 -18.58
N ILE A 245 1.63 -17.96 -19.21
CA ILE A 245 2.79 -17.13 -18.85
C ILE A 245 2.53 -15.64 -19.11
N CYS A 246 1.96 -15.29 -20.25
CA CYS A 246 1.69 -13.89 -20.58
C CYS A 246 0.64 -13.27 -19.63
N PHE A 247 -0.38 -14.05 -19.31
CA PHE A 247 -1.44 -13.65 -18.40
C PHE A 247 -0.94 -13.56 -16.95
N PHE A 248 -0.11 -14.52 -16.52
CA PHE A 248 0.62 -14.45 -15.25
C PHE A 248 1.47 -13.18 -15.14
N HIS A 249 2.24 -12.85 -16.18
CA HIS A 249 3.06 -11.63 -16.22
C HIS A 249 2.21 -10.36 -16.07
N ALA A 250 1.09 -10.28 -16.78
CA ALA A 250 0.16 -9.17 -16.66
C ALA A 250 -0.42 -9.07 -15.24
N ILE A 251 -0.82 -10.20 -14.64
CA ILE A 251 -1.38 -10.26 -13.27
C ILE A 251 -0.37 -9.79 -12.23
N ILE A 252 0.87 -10.27 -12.25
CA ILE A 252 1.86 -9.87 -11.24
C ILE A 252 2.22 -8.38 -11.34
N GLN A 253 2.17 -7.80 -12.54
CA GLN A 253 2.35 -6.37 -12.78
C GLN A 253 1.17 -5.57 -12.25
N GLU A 254 -0.05 -5.97 -12.60
CA GLU A 254 -1.29 -5.32 -12.18
C GLU A 254 -1.51 -5.40 -10.66
N ARG A 255 -1.11 -6.51 -10.03
CA ARG A 255 -1.22 -6.67 -8.57
C ARG A 255 -0.41 -5.64 -7.79
N LYS A 256 0.59 -4.98 -8.38
CA LYS A 256 1.32 -3.87 -7.72
C LYS A 256 0.42 -2.70 -7.33
N LYS A 257 -0.72 -2.51 -8.01
CA LYS A 257 -1.70 -1.44 -7.74
C LYS A 257 -2.28 -1.54 -6.33
N PHE A 258 -2.45 -2.75 -5.81
CA PHE A 258 -3.04 -3.01 -4.49
C PHE A 258 -2.06 -2.84 -3.31
N GLY A 259 -0.86 -2.29 -3.55
CA GLY A 259 0.10 -2.03 -2.48
C GLY A 259 0.47 -3.30 -1.70
N PRO A 260 0.47 -3.28 -0.35
CA PRO A 260 0.84 -4.43 0.49
C PRO A 260 -0.04 -5.68 0.33
N LEU A 261 -1.30 -5.53 -0.11
CA LEU A 261 -2.19 -6.66 -0.43
C LEU A 261 -1.78 -7.35 -1.76
N GLY A 262 -1.13 -6.61 -2.64
CA GLY A 262 -0.56 -7.13 -3.88
C GLY A 262 0.82 -7.73 -3.67
N TRP A 263 1.72 -6.95 -3.09
CA TRP A 263 3.09 -7.36 -2.80
C TRP A 263 3.57 -6.66 -1.54
N ASN A 264 4.22 -7.39 -0.63
CA ASN A 264 4.86 -6.77 0.54
C ASN A 264 5.85 -5.68 0.12
N ILE A 265 6.70 -5.99 -0.86
CA ILE A 265 7.64 -5.06 -1.50
C ILE A 265 7.25 -4.92 -2.96
N ARG A 266 7.20 -3.69 -3.48
CA ARG A 266 6.87 -3.44 -4.89
C ARG A 266 8.03 -3.88 -5.78
N TYR A 267 7.96 -5.10 -6.29
CA TYR A 267 8.96 -5.65 -7.21
C TYR A 267 8.76 -5.13 -8.64
N GLU A 268 9.83 -5.11 -9.42
CA GLU A 268 9.82 -4.72 -10.83
C GLU A 268 9.99 -5.95 -11.72
N PHE A 269 8.91 -6.32 -12.41
CA PHE A 269 8.88 -7.35 -13.43
C PHE A 269 8.83 -6.68 -14.81
N ASN A 270 9.82 -6.99 -15.64
CA ASN A 270 10.02 -6.39 -16.95
C ASN A 270 9.63 -7.36 -18.07
N ASP A 271 9.40 -6.84 -19.27
CA ASP A 271 9.06 -7.69 -20.42
C ASP A 271 10.19 -8.64 -20.82
N SER A 272 11.44 -8.32 -20.47
CA SER A 272 12.58 -9.23 -20.62
C SER A 272 12.44 -10.49 -19.76
N ASP A 273 11.82 -10.40 -18.58
CA ASP A 273 11.57 -11.56 -17.72
C ASP A 273 10.55 -12.51 -18.40
N ARG A 274 9.51 -11.93 -19.02
CA ARG A 274 8.52 -12.68 -19.82
C ARG A 274 9.16 -13.33 -21.05
N GLU A 275 9.99 -12.60 -21.79
CA GLU A 275 10.70 -13.14 -22.95
C GLU A 275 11.63 -14.29 -22.56
N CYS A 276 12.35 -14.15 -21.44
CA CYS A 276 13.20 -15.20 -20.89
C CYS A 276 12.39 -16.46 -20.53
N ALA A 277 11.24 -16.31 -19.87
CA ALA A 277 10.35 -17.42 -19.54
C ALA A 277 9.86 -18.17 -20.80
N LEU A 278 9.49 -17.44 -21.86
CA LEU A 278 9.06 -18.02 -23.13
C LEU A 278 10.19 -18.70 -23.91
N LEU A 279 11.42 -18.16 -23.83
CA LEU A 279 12.60 -18.81 -24.41
C LEU A 279 12.95 -20.11 -23.67
N ASN A 280 12.86 -20.11 -22.34
CA ASN A 280 13.04 -21.31 -21.52
C ASN A 280 11.99 -22.37 -21.87
N LEU A 281 10.72 -21.98 -21.99
CA LEU A 281 9.65 -22.89 -22.41
C LEU A 281 9.99 -23.58 -23.74
N ASN A 282 10.38 -22.78 -24.75
CA ASN A 282 10.78 -23.30 -26.06
C ASN A 282 12.01 -24.21 -26.00
N LEU A 283 12.94 -23.97 -25.08
CA LEU A 283 14.15 -24.78 -24.93
C LEU A 283 13.83 -26.16 -24.36
N TYR A 284 13.01 -26.22 -23.31
CA TYR A 284 12.71 -27.46 -22.59
C TYR A 284 11.59 -28.29 -23.24
N CYS A 285 10.71 -27.67 -24.04
CA CYS A 285 9.60 -28.38 -24.70
C CYS A 285 9.94 -28.92 -26.10
N LYS A 286 11.22 -28.93 -26.52
CA LYS A 286 11.63 -29.43 -27.85
C LYS A 286 11.34 -30.91 -28.07
N ASP A 287 11.42 -31.71 -27.00
CA ASP A 287 11.28 -33.17 -27.06
C ASP A 287 9.82 -33.64 -26.86
N GLY A 288 8.85 -32.72 -26.83
CA GLY A 288 7.42 -33.00 -26.73
C GLY A 288 6.91 -33.35 -25.32
N THR A 289 7.76 -33.86 -24.43
CA THR A 289 7.42 -34.04 -23.01
C THR A 289 7.64 -32.73 -22.24
N ILE A 290 6.63 -32.26 -21.49
CA ILE A 290 6.73 -31.03 -20.70
C ILE A 290 7.28 -31.34 -19.29
N PRO A 291 8.50 -30.91 -18.93
CA PRO A 291 9.06 -31.12 -17.60
C PRO A 291 8.55 -30.05 -16.61
N TRP A 292 7.37 -30.29 -16.03
CA TRP A 292 6.71 -29.33 -15.13
C TRP A 292 7.57 -28.87 -13.97
N ASP A 293 8.22 -29.79 -13.24
CA ASP A 293 9.02 -29.46 -12.08
C ASP A 293 10.19 -28.50 -12.44
N ALA A 294 10.86 -28.77 -13.56
CA ALA A 294 11.96 -27.93 -14.04
C ALA A 294 11.45 -26.56 -14.50
N LEU A 295 10.35 -26.51 -15.25
CA LEU A 295 9.79 -25.26 -15.76
C LEU A 295 9.23 -24.37 -14.65
N VAL A 296 8.53 -24.96 -13.66
CA VAL A 296 8.01 -24.24 -12.48
C VAL A 296 9.16 -23.71 -11.65
N TYR A 297 10.22 -24.51 -11.45
CA TYR A 297 11.40 -24.07 -10.71
C TYR A 297 12.14 -22.93 -11.43
N ILE A 298 12.42 -23.06 -12.72
CA ILE A 298 13.14 -22.04 -13.49
C ILE A 298 12.32 -20.74 -13.55
N THR A 299 11.03 -20.84 -13.87
CA THR A 299 10.17 -19.66 -14.02
C THR A 299 9.90 -19.00 -12.66
N GLY A 300 9.59 -19.81 -11.64
CA GLY A 300 9.20 -19.36 -10.31
C GLY A 300 10.36 -18.91 -9.44
N GLU A 301 11.50 -19.60 -9.45
CA GLU A 301 12.66 -19.28 -8.59
C GLU A 301 13.73 -18.46 -9.27
N ILE A 302 14.02 -18.74 -10.54
CA ILE A 302 15.18 -18.15 -11.22
C ILE A 302 14.75 -16.90 -11.98
N THR A 303 13.80 -17.02 -12.90
CA THR A 303 13.40 -15.92 -13.78
C THR A 303 12.63 -14.84 -13.02
N TYR A 304 11.45 -15.16 -12.49
CA TYR A 304 10.66 -14.19 -11.72
C TYR A 304 11.10 -14.17 -10.25
N GLY A 305 11.41 -15.33 -9.66
CA GLY A 305 11.86 -15.43 -8.27
C GLY A 305 13.18 -14.70 -7.99
N GLY A 306 14.07 -14.60 -8.97
CA GLY A 306 15.31 -13.83 -8.85
C GLY A 306 15.11 -12.34 -8.61
N ARG A 307 13.91 -11.80 -8.93
CA ARG A 307 13.51 -10.42 -8.60
C ARG A 307 12.98 -10.27 -7.18
N VAL A 308 12.53 -11.37 -6.57
CA VAL A 308 11.81 -11.39 -5.30
C VAL A 308 12.77 -11.71 -4.17
N THR A 309 12.98 -10.73 -3.30
CA THR A 309 13.97 -10.81 -2.22
C THR A 309 13.45 -11.43 -0.92
N ASP A 310 12.14 -11.44 -0.71
CA ASP A 310 11.50 -11.94 0.53
C ASP A 310 10.94 -13.36 0.33
N ALA A 311 11.13 -14.23 1.31
CA ALA A 311 10.64 -15.61 1.29
C ALA A 311 9.10 -15.68 1.21
N TRP A 312 8.39 -14.75 1.88
CA TRP A 312 6.92 -14.68 1.77
C TRP A 312 6.48 -14.24 0.38
N GLY A 313 7.23 -13.33 -0.24
CA GLY A 313 7.04 -12.93 -1.63
C GLY A 313 7.25 -14.11 -2.60
N GLN A 314 8.29 -14.92 -2.39
CA GLN A 314 8.57 -16.10 -3.22
C GLN A 314 7.47 -17.17 -3.07
N ARG A 315 7.05 -17.47 -1.83
CA ARG A 315 5.92 -18.38 -1.54
C ARG A 315 4.67 -17.94 -2.31
N TYR A 316 4.41 -16.64 -2.30
CA TYR A 316 3.26 -16.06 -2.97
C TYR A 316 3.36 -16.10 -4.50
N LEU A 317 4.51 -15.71 -5.07
CA LEU A 317 4.79 -15.79 -6.51
C LEU A 317 4.56 -17.21 -7.04
N ARG A 318 5.12 -18.22 -6.35
CA ARG A 318 4.93 -19.65 -6.70
C ARG A 318 3.46 -20.06 -6.69
N THR A 319 2.71 -19.60 -5.68
CA THR A 319 1.29 -19.93 -5.54
C THR A 319 0.47 -19.36 -6.69
N ILE A 320 0.71 -18.09 -7.06
CA ILE A 320 0.06 -17.48 -8.22
C ILE A 320 0.49 -18.21 -9.50
N LEU A 321 1.79 -18.46 -9.68
CA LEU A 321 2.31 -19.14 -10.87
C LEU A 321 1.62 -20.49 -11.10
N LYS A 322 1.44 -21.30 -10.04
CA LYS A 322 0.76 -22.60 -10.12
C LYS A 322 -0.68 -22.51 -10.68
N GLY A 323 -1.40 -21.40 -10.43
CA GLY A 323 -2.75 -21.18 -10.95
C GLY A 323 -2.80 -20.90 -12.46
N PHE A 324 -1.72 -20.41 -13.05
CA PHE A 324 -1.62 -20.09 -14.49
C PHE A 324 -0.72 -21.05 -15.27
N PHE A 325 0.19 -21.72 -14.57
CA PHE A 325 1.26 -22.52 -15.12
C PHE A 325 1.38 -23.83 -14.35
N SER A 326 0.56 -24.80 -14.71
CA SER A 326 0.53 -26.15 -14.13
C SER A 326 -0.06 -27.16 -15.13
N SER A 327 0.09 -28.45 -14.84
CA SER A 327 -0.51 -29.51 -15.67
C SER A 327 -2.04 -29.43 -15.75
N GLU A 328 -2.67 -28.85 -14.73
CA GLU A 328 -4.13 -28.66 -14.66
C GLU A 328 -4.62 -27.61 -15.68
N THR A 329 -3.81 -26.61 -16.03
CA THR A 329 -4.22 -25.54 -16.95
C THR A 329 -4.35 -25.99 -18.41
N LEU A 330 -3.82 -27.17 -18.74
CA LEU A 330 -3.98 -27.78 -20.07
C LEU A 330 -5.35 -28.44 -20.28
N GLN A 331 -6.05 -28.77 -19.19
CA GLN A 331 -7.34 -29.48 -19.28
C GLN A 331 -8.38 -28.64 -20.07
N PRO A 332 -9.27 -29.30 -20.83
CA PRO A 332 -10.31 -28.59 -21.56
C PRO A 332 -11.29 -27.91 -20.59
N GLY A 333 -11.69 -26.68 -20.88
CA GLY A 333 -12.58 -25.89 -20.02
C GLY A 333 -11.97 -25.36 -18.72
N TYR A 334 -10.64 -25.36 -18.56
CA TYR A 334 -9.99 -24.72 -17.41
C TYR A 334 -10.16 -23.20 -17.44
N THR A 335 -10.65 -22.62 -16.34
CA THR A 335 -10.87 -21.18 -16.16
C THR A 335 -9.93 -20.63 -15.09
N TYR A 336 -9.36 -19.45 -15.34
CA TYR A 336 -8.48 -18.77 -14.40
C TYR A 336 -9.22 -18.06 -13.26
N SER A 337 -10.51 -17.77 -13.44
CA SER A 337 -11.38 -17.21 -12.41
C SER A 337 -12.63 -18.08 -12.18
N PRO A 338 -13.20 -18.06 -10.96
CA PRO A 338 -14.50 -18.66 -10.69
C PRO A 338 -15.66 -18.11 -11.53
N SER A 339 -15.60 -16.85 -11.97
CA SER A 339 -16.57 -16.25 -12.91
C SER A 339 -16.55 -16.84 -14.32
N GLY A 340 -15.49 -17.56 -14.70
CA GLY A 340 -15.38 -18.21 -16.02
C GLY A 340 -15.17 -17.25 -17.20
N VAL A 341 -15.00 -15.95 -16.94
CA VAL A 341 -14.74 -14.93 -17.97
C VAL A 341 -13.32 -15.04 -18.51
N TYR A 342 -12.36 -15.39 -17.64
CA TYR A 342 -10.96 -15.47 -17.98
C TYR A 342 -10.55 -16.94 -18.17
N TYR A 343 -10.20 -17.32 -19.40
CA TYR A 343 -9.78 -18.67 -19.76
C TYR A 343 -8.76 -18.62 -20.91
N ALA A 344 -7.99 -19.69 -21.11
CA ALA A 344 -7.12 -19.82 -22.28
C ALA A 344 -7.93 -20.36 -23.48
N PRO A 345 -7.94 -19.70 -24.64
CA PRO A 345 -8.60 -20.21 -25.84
C PRO A 345 -8.11 -21.62 -26.23
N GLU A 346 -9.03 -22.46 -26.72
CA GLU A 346 -8.72 -23.85 -27.09
C GLU A 346 -8.28 -24.00 -28.55
N SER A 347 -8.60 -23.05 -29.41
CA SER A 347 -8.26 -23.09 -30.84
C SER A 347 -7.25 -22.02 -31.24
N ASP A 348 -6.54 -22.30 -32.34
CA ASP A 348 -5.50 -21.45 -32.91
C ASP A 348 -6.05 -20.24 -33.70
N GLU A 349 -7.38 -20.07 -33.77
CA GLU A 349 -7.99 -18.99 -34.53
C GLU A 349 -7.82 -17.64 -33.84
N LEU A 350 -7.22 -16.68 -34.55
CA LEU A 350 -7.02 -15.29 -34.09
C LEU A 350 -8.33 -14.62 -33.63
N GLU A 351 -9.47 -15.03 -34.20
CA GLU A 351 -10.81 -14.56 -33.81
C GLU A 351 -11.15 -14.89 -32.35
N GLN A 352 -10.71 -16.04 -31.83
CA GLN A 352 -10.96 -16.39 -30.43
C GLN A 352 -10.14 -15.55 -29.47
N TYR A 353 -9.04 -14.94 -29.90
CA TYR A 353 -8.24 -14.02 -29.08
C TYR A 353 -8.81 -12.60 -29.03
N LYS A 354 -9.76 -12.25 -29.92
CA LYS A 354 -10.46 -10.95 -29.88
C LYS A 354 -11.33 -10.76 -28.64
N TYR A 355 -11.66 -11.81 -27.90
CA TYR A 355 -12.34 -11.65 -26.61
C TYR A 355 -11.52 -10.81 -25.61
N ILE A 356 -10.18 -10.81 -25.74
CA ILE A 356 -9.28 -10.01 -24.90
C ILE A 356 -9.57 -8.52 -25.09
N GLU A 357 -9.86 -8.08 -26.31
CA GLU A 357 -10.23 -6.69 -26.63
C GLU A 357 -11.59 -6.31 -26.00
N ASN A 358 -12.45 -7.30 -25.75
CA ASN A 358 -13.76 -7.12 -25.11
C ASN A 358 -13.70 -7.17 -23.57
N LEU A 359 -12.55 -7.48 -22.97
CA LEU A 359 -12.40 -7.46 -21.51
C LEU A 359 -12.54 -6.03 -20.98
N THR A 360 -13.10 -5.88 -19.78
CA THR A 360 -13.28 -4.57 -19.17
C THR A 360 -11.95 -3.93 -18.79
N ILE A 361 -11.84 -2.61 -18.94
CA ILE A 361 -10.65 -1.84 -18.51
C ILE A 361 -10.46 -1.89 -16.99
N ILE A 362 -11.56 -2.10 -16.26
CA ILE A 362 -11.58 -2.31 -14.81
C ILE A 362 -11.76 -3.80 -14.57
N ASP A 363 -10.70 -4.44 -14.09
CA ASP A 363 -10.69 -5.86 -13.75
C ASP A 363 -11.22 -6.10 -12.33
N ASP A 364 -12.04 -7.14 -12.17
CA ASP A 364 -12.53 -7.54 -10.84
C ASP A 364 -11.41 -8.17 -10.00
N PRO A 365 -11.35 -7.95 -8.67
CA PRO A 365 -10.33 -8.52 -7.78
C PRO A 365 -10.19 -10.04 -7.84
N GLU A 366 -11.24 -10.71 -8.31
CA GLU A 366 -11.32 -12.15 -8.48
C GLU A 366 -10.21 -12.70 -9.39
N ILE A 367 -9.90 -12.04 -10.53
CA ILE A 367 -8.88 -12.55 -11.47
C ILE A 367 -7.48 -12.51 -10.87
N PHE A 368 -7.26 -11.56 -9.97
CA PHE A 368 -6.01 -11.52 -9.22
C PHE A 368 -5.98 -12.65 -8.19
N GLY A 369 -7.12 -13.19 -7.75
CA GLY A 369 -7.22 -14.12 -6.62
C GLY A 369 -7.43 -13.40 -5.29
N MET A 370 -7.81 -12.12 -5.32
CA MET A 370 -8.06 -11.27 -4.15
C MET A 370 -9.53 -11.29 -3.71
N HIS A 371 -9.80 -10.79 -2.50
CA HIS A 371 -11.16 -10.52 -2.04
C HIS A 371 -11.64 -9.17 -2.59
N GLU A 372 -12.96 -8.97 -2.75
CA GLU A 372 -13.55 -7.71 -3.27
C GLU A 372 -13.12 -6.47 -2.47
N ASN A 373 -12.91 -6.65 -1.16
CA ASN A 373 -12.42 -5.60 -0.26
C ASN A 373 -11.07 -5.01 -0.71
N ALA A 374 -10.25 -5.74 -1.47
CA ALA A 374 -8.99 -5.23 -2.00
C ALA A 374 -9.22 -4.03 -2.95
N ASN A 375 -10.31 -4.04 -3.73
CA ASN A 375 -10.68 -2.91 -4.58
C ASN A 375 -11.06 -1.68 -3.75
N LEU A 376 -11.78 -1.88 -2.65
CA LEU A 376 -12.15 -0.80 -1.73
C LEU A 376 -10.91 -0.17 -1.09
N ALA A 377 -9.94 -0.98 -0.65
CA ALA A 377 -8.65 -0.49 -0.14
C ALA A 377 -7.90 0.33 -1.21
N PHE A 378 -7.80 -0.20 -2.42
CA PHE A 378 -7.13 0.48 -3.53
C PHE A 378 -7.78 1.84 -3.85
N GLN A 379 -9.10 1.87 -4.00
CA GLN A 379 -9.86 3.07 -4.29
C GLN A 379 -9.77 4.13 -3.18
N ARG A 380 -9.76 3.69 -1.91
CA ARG A 380 -9.52 4.57 -0.76
C ARG A 380 -8.11 5.16 -0.80
N GLN A 381 -7.10 4.36 -1.14
CA GLN A 381 -5.72 4.84 -1.24
C GLN A 381 -5.58 5.90 -2.34
N GLU A 382 -6.18 5.68 -3.52
CA GLU A 382 -6.21 6.68 -4.61
C GLU A 382 -6.88 7.97 -4.17
N THR A 383 -7.99 7.87 -3.42
CA THR A 383 -8.68 9.04 -2.86
C THR A 383 -7.80 9.82 -1.89
N ILE A 384 -7.09 9.14 -0.99
CA ILE A 384 -6.16 9.78 -0.05
C ILE A 384 -5.04 10.50 -0.82
N THR A 385 -4.46 9.85 -1.84
CA THR A 385 -3.44 10.44 -2.71
C THR A 385 -3.96 11.72 -3.38
N LEU A 386 -5.14 11.65 -4.02
CA LEU A 386 -5.76 12.79 -4.68
C LEU A 386 -5.99 13.96 -3.71
N ILE A 387 -6.55 13.70 -2.54
CA ILE A 387 -6.82 14.75 -1.54
C ILE A 387 -5.51 15.37 -1.04
N ASN A 388 -4.48 14.57 -0.75
CA ASN A 388 -3.18 15.09 -0.31
C ASN A 388 -2.55 15.97 -1.39
N THR A 389 -2.60 15.56 -2.66
CA THR A 389 -2.12 16.39 -3.78
C THR A 389 -2.87 17.72 -3.88
N ILE A 390 -4.19 17.71 -3.69
CA ILE A 390 -5.00 18.95 -3.67
C ILE A 390 -4.58 19.85 -2.50
N LEU A 391 -4.36 19.28 -1.31
CA LEU A 391 -3.92 20.03 -0.13
C LEU A 391 -2.52 20.63 -0.31
N ASP A 392 -1.61 19.92 -0.98
CA ASP A 392 -0.25 20.39 -1.26
C ASP A 392 -0.22 21.56 -2.25
N VAL A 393 -1.17 21.60 -3.20
CA VAL A 393 -1.29 22.68 -4.20
C VAL A 393 -2.02 23.91 -3.64
N ASN A 394 -2.82 23.77 -2.59
CA ASN A 394 -3.64 24.86 -2.05
C ASN A 394 -2.79 25.95 -1.35
N PRO A 395 -2.86 27.23 -1.76
CA PRO A 395 -2.08 28.30 -1.12
C PRO A 395 -2.49 28.50 0.35
N ARG A 396 -1.52 28.29 1.25
CA ARG A 396 -1.67 28.38 2.72
C ARG A 396 -1.91 29.80 3.27
N SER A 397 -2.03 30.80 2.40
CA SER A 397 -2.11 32.23 2.75
C SER A 397 -3.53 32.79 2.91
N SER A 398 -4.59 31.97 2.73
CA SER A 398 -5.97 32.42 2.90
C SER A 398 -6.49 32.18 4.33
N ALA A 399 -5.93 32.90 5.31
CA ALA A 399 -6.54 32.97 6.64
C ALA A 399 -7.90 33.68 6.53
N GLN A 400 -8.99 32.93 6.67
CA GLN A 400 -10.33 33.51 6.83
C GLN A 400 -10.37 34.34 8.12
N GLN A 401 -10.86 35.58 8.04
CA GLN A 401 -11.11 36.40 9.22
C GLN A 401 -12.08 35.67 10.16
N GLY A 402 -11.60 35.34 11.37
CA GLY A 402 -12.38 34.65 12.41
C GLY A 402 -11.94 33.21 12.72
N ALA A 403 -11.03 32.61 11.95
CA ALA A 403 -10.42 31.34 12.31
C ALA A 403 -9.30 31.54 13.36
N LYS A 404 -9.14 30.58 14.30
CA LYS A 404 -7.99 30.55 15.22
C LYS A 404 -6.70 30.63 14.41
N SER A 405 -5.69 31.34 14.93
CA SER A 405 -4.40 31.38 14.24
C SER A 405 -3.79 29.97 14.21
N ASN A 406 -2.99 29.68 13.17
CA ASN A 406 -2.30 28.40 13.08
C ASN A 406 -1.41 28.15 14.32
N ASP A 407 -0.83 29.22 14.87
CA ASP A 407 -0.01 29.18 16.09
C ASP A 407 -0.83 28.77 17.31
N ASP A 408 -2.03 29.33 17.48
CA ASP A 408 -2.92 28.96 18.59
C ASP A 408 -3.33 27.49 18.50
N ILE A 409 -3.65 27.00 17.29
CA ILE A 409 -4.03 25.61 17.06
C ILE A 409 -2.88 24.66 17.44
N VAL A 410 -1.66 24.96 17.00
CA VAL A 410 -0.49 24.11 17.29
C VAL A 410 -0.14 24.13 18.77
N CYS A 411 -0.23 25.29 19.43
CA CYS A 411 -0.01 25.41 20.87
C CYS A 411 -1.05 24.62 21.67
N GLU A 412 -2.34 24.78 21.37
CA GLU A 412 -3.44 24.04 22.03
C GLU A 412 -3.28 22.53 21.86
N LEU A 413 -2.96 22.06 20.64
CA LEU A 413 -2.68 20.65 20.38
C LEU A 413 -1.45 20.17 21.17
N GLY A 414 -0.39 20.97 21.24
CA GLY A 414 0.80 20.66 22.01
C GLY A 414 0.51 20.49 23.51
N GLU A 415 -0.28 21.40 24.09
CA GLU A 415 -0.71 21.34 25.49
C GLU A 415 -1.58 20.11 25.78
N LEU A 416 -2.55 19.84 24.90
CA LEU A 416 -3.43 18.67 25.02
C LEU A 416 -2.65 17.35 24.96
N ILE A 417 -1.60 17.28 24.11
CA ILE A 417 -0.73 16.11 24.04
C ILE A 417 0.11 16.01 25.31
N LEU A 418 0.76 17.09 25.74
CA LEU A 418 1.58 17.10 26.96
C LEU A 418 0.78 16.66 28.20
N ALA A 419 -0.47 17.10 28.32
CA ALA A 419 -1.35 16.74 29.44
C ALA A 419 -1.74 15.25 29.46
N LYS A 420 -1.75 14.57 28.31
CA LYS A 420 -2.11 13.15 28.20
C LYS A 420 -0.93 12.19 28.36
N LEU A 421 0.30 12.68 28.24
CA LEU A 421 1.49 11.84 28.31
C LEU A 421 1.91 11.60 29.77
N PRO A 422 2.19 10.35 30.20
CA PRO A 422 2.69 10.07 31.55
C PRO A 422 4.12 10.58 31.71
N GLU A 423 4.48 11.06 32.90
CA GLU A 423 5.77 11.73 33.16
C GLU A 423 6.97 10.81 32.93
N ARG A 424 6.91 9.61 33.51
CA ARG A 424 7.89 8.55 33.35
C ARG A 424 7.23 7.22 33.73
N LEU A 425 7.61 6.15 33.05
CA LEU A 425 7.31 4.79 33.48
C LEU A 425 8.46 4.35 34.39
N ASP A 426 8.22 4.30 35.70
CA ASP A 426 9.26 4.00 36.69
C ASP A 426 9.22 2.52 37.11
N MET A 427 10.33 1.82 36.92
CA MET A 427 10.47 0.44 37.36
C MET A 427 10.72 0.34 38.87
N ASP A 428 11.07 1.44 39.54
CA ASP A 428 11.22 1.47 41.00
C ASP A 428 9.86 1.35 41.72
N GLU A 429 8.76 1.69 41.04
CA GLU A 429 7.38 1.49 41.52
C GLU A 429 6.85 0.07 41.24
N ALA A 430 7.67 -0.81 40.64
CA ALA A 430 7.24 -2.14 40.26
C ALA A 430 6.92 -3.00 41.49
N ILE A 431 5.82 -3.76 41.41
CA ILE A 431 5.42 -4.66 42.49
C ILE A 431 6.49 -5.73 42.77
N ASP A 432 6.78 -5.99 44.05
CA ASP A 432 7.81 -6.94 44.50
C ASP A 432 7.69 -8.33 43.86
N THR A 433 6.47 -8.74 43.52
CA THR A 433 6.18 -10.03 42.86
C THR A 433 6.89 -10.21 41.52
N LEU A 434 7.22 -9.13 40.81
CA LEU A 434 7.94 -9.17 39.53
C LEU A 434 9.43 -9.51 39.69
N PHE A 435 9.99 -9.30 40.88
CA PHE A 435 11.41 -9.54 41.20
C PHE A 435 11.65 -10.83 41.97
N ILE A 436 10.61 -11.65 42.16
CA ILE A 436 10.76 -12.99 42.74
C ILE A 436 11.70 -13.79 41.82
N LYS A 437 12.77 -14.31 42.43
CA LYS A 437 13.77 -15.11 41.74
C LYS A 437 13.36 -16.57 41.76
N ASP A 438 13.60 -17.26 40.64
CA ASP A 438 13.45 -18.71 40.55
C ASP A 438 14.45 -19.43 41.47
N THR A 439 14.29 -20.76 41.59
CA THR A 439 15.19 -21.68 42.32
C THR A 439 16.68 -21.50 41.98
N ASN A 440 16.97 -21.02 40.76
CA ASN A 440 18.33 -20.76 40.26
C ASN A 440 18.79 -19.29 40.43
N GLY A 441 18.08 -18.47 41.23
CA GLY A 441 18.41 -17.07 41.48
C GLY A 441 18.17 -16.12 40.31
N ARG A 442 17.44 -16.56 39.28
CA ARG A 442 17.16 -15.78 38.06
C ARG A 442 15.83 -15.05 38.17
N ILE A 443 15.76 -13.83 37.66
CA ILE A 443 14.51 -13.07 37.53
C ILE A 443 13.75 -13.59 36.30
N ASN A 444 12.42 -13.58 36.37
CA ASN A 444 11.52 -13.86 35.26
C ASN A 444 11.92 -13.05 34.01
N SER A 445 12.12 -13.71 32.86
CA SER A 445 12.54 -13.05 31.62
C SER A 445 11.53 -11.98 31.18
N LEU A 446 10.24 -12.15 31.46
CA LEU A 446 9.22 -11.14 31.12
C LEU A 446 9.39 -9.85 31.92
N THR A 447 9.88 -9.91 33.15
CA THR A 447 10.23 -8.71 33.92
C THR A 447 11.39 -7.95 33.26
N THR A 448 12.38 -8.68 32.72
CA THR A 448 13.49 -8.04 32.01
C THR A 448 13.05 -7.39 30.69
N VAL A 449 12.10 -8.02 29.98
CA VAL A 449 11.47 -7.43 28.79
C VAL A 449 10.69 -6.18 29.17
N LEU A 450 9.89 -6.23 30.25
CA LEU A 450 9.13 -5.08 30.75
C LEU A 450 10.03 -3.87 31.03
N ALA A 451 11.17 -4.08 31.68
CA ALA A 451 12.13 -3.00 31.95
C ALA A 451 12.69 -2.39 30.66
N GLN A 452 13.09 -3.22 29.69
CA GLN A 452 13.59 -2.75 28.39
C GLN A 452 12.52 -2.00 27.59
N GLU A 453 11.27 -2.43 27.67
CA GLU A 453 10.12 -1.78 27.03
C GLU A 453 9.83 -0.41 27.69
N ALA A 454 9.84 -0.35 29.02
CA ALA A 454 9.68 0.90 29.77
C ALA A 454 10.77 1.91 29.40
N ASP A 455 12.04 1.48 29.29
CA ASP A 455 13.15 2.35 28.85
C ASP A 455 12.95 2.90 27.43
N ARG A 456 12.47 2.08 26.49
CA ARG A 456 12.17 2.53 25.12
C ARG A 456 11.04 3.56 25.10
N PHE A 457 9.96 3.33 25.85
CA PHE A 457 8.89 4.31 25.99
C PHE A 457 9.35 5.59 26.68
N ASN A 458 10.18 5.50 27.73
CA ASN A 458 10.74 6.66 28.41
C ASN A 458 11.61 7.52 27.48
N ASN A 459 12.42 6.89 26.62
CA ASN A 459 13.19 7.60 25.60
C ASN A 459 12.28 8.34 24.61
N LEU A 460 11.21 7.70 24.13
CA LEU A 460 10.22 8.34 23.26
C LEU A 460 9.52 9.51 23.97
N LEU A 461 9.03 9.31 25.19
CA LEU A 461 8.35 10.33 25.99
C LEU A 461 9.24 11.56 26.24
N LYS A 462 10.54 11.34 26.48
CA LYS A 462 11.52 12.42 26.61
C LYS A 462 11.65 13.25 25.33
N VAL A 463 11.76 12.59 24.18
CA VAL A 463 11.83 13.26 22.86
C VAL A 463 10.56 14.07 22.59
N LEU A 464 9.40 13.49 22.85
CA LEU A 464 8.10 14.15 22.70
C LEU A 464 8.03 15.43 23.54
N ARG A 465 8.26 15.32 24.85
CA ARG A 465 8.22 16.47 25.77
C ARG A 465 9.18 17.58 25.36
N MET A 466 10.45 17.23 25.11
CA MET A 466 11.45 18.22 24.72
C MET A 466 11.05 18.94 23.43
N SER A 467 10.53 18.19 22.44
CA SER A 467 10.11 18.78 21.18
C SER A 467 8.89 19.70 21.33
N LEU A 468 7.88 19.30 22.10
CA LEU A 468 6.66 20.09 22.34
C LEU A 468 6.95 21.37 23.11
N ILE A 469 7.73 21.29 24.18
CA ILE A 469 8.12 22.48 24.98
C ILE A 469 8.95 23.45 24.13
N THR A 470 9.87 22.92 23.31
CA THR A 470 10.71 23.77 22.45
C THR A 470 9.89 24.41 21.32
N LEU A 471 8.92 23.69 20.74
CA LEU A 471 8.01 24.21 19.74
C LEU A 471 7.15 25.35 20.31
N GLN A 472 6.57 25.19 21.50
CA GLN A 472 5.81 26.24 22.17
C GLN A 472 6.68 27.49 22.45
N LYS A 473 7.92 27.30 22.92
CA LYS A 473 8.87 28.41 23.10
C LYS A 473 9.26 29.09 21.79
N ALA A 474 9.35 28.34 20.69
CA ALA A 474 9.66 28.89 19.38
C ALA A 474 8.49 29.73 18.83
N ILE A 475 7.25 29.27 18.99
CA ILE A 475 6.04 30.02 18.62
C ILE A 475 5.93 31.31 19.46
N ALA A 476 6.27 31.25 20.75
CA ALA A 476 6.33 32.42 21.63
C ALA A 476 7.50 33.39 21.33
N GLY A 477 8.37 33.08 20.34
CA GLY A 477 9.53 33.91 19.97
C GLY A 477 10.71 33.84 20.95
N LEU A 478 10.70 32.92 21.92
CA LEU A 478 11.76 32.74 22.91
C LEU A 478 12.93 31.89 22.37
N VAL A 479 12.69 31.10 21.33
CA VAL A 479 13.66 30.22 20.67
C VAL A 479 13.54 30.39 19.16
N VAL A 480 14.65 30.34 18.43
CA VAL A 480 14.64 30.44 16.97
C VAL A 480 13.98 29.20 16.36
N MET A 481 13.06 29.43 15.41
CA MET A 481 12.44 28.36 14.63
C MET A 481 13.49 27.67 13.75
N SER A 482 13.83 26.43 14.07
CA SER A 482 14.72 25.59 13.25
C SER A 482 13.93 24.84 12.18
N GLU A 483 14.59 24.40 11.11
CA GLU A 483 13.97 23.59 10.05
C GLU A 483 13.25 22.34 10.63
N LYS A 484 13.85 21.72 11.65
CA LYS A 484 13.26 20.57 12.34
C LYS A 484 11.95 20.93 13.05
N MET A 485 11.89 22.10 13.69
CA MET A 485 10.68 22.56 14.38
C MET A 485 9.61 22.99 13.38
N ASP A 486 9.99 23.64 12.29
CA ASP A 486 9.08 24.02 11.21
C ASP A 486 8.40 22.79 10.57
N ARG A 487 9.15 21.69 10.39
CA ARG A 487 8.59 20.40 9.96
C ARG A 487 7.61 19.82 10.99
N ILE A 488 7.90 19.92 12.29
CA ILE A 488 6.98 19.47 13.36
C ILE A 488 5.70 20.34 13.34
N TYR A 489 5.85 21.65 13.23
CA TYR A 489 4.75 22.61 13.14
C TYR A 489 3.83 22.30 11.95
N THR A 490 4.40 22.11 10.76
CA THR A 490 3.65 21.73 9.56
C THR A 490 2.95 20.37 9.72
N SER A 491 3.61 19.40 10.37
CA SER A 491 3.01 18.08 10.62
C SER A 491 1.79 18.16 11.54
N PHE A 492 1.82 19.04 12.55
CA PHE A 492 0.70 19.26 13.46
C PHE A 492 -0.52 19.84 12.74
N LEU A 493 -0.31 20.84 11.88
CA LEU A 493 -1.36 21.42 11.06
C LEU A 493 -1.99 20.40 10.12
N ASN A 494 -1.18 19.47 9.58
CA ASN A 494 -1.64 18.41 8.69
C ASN A 494 -2.15 17.15 9.42
N ASN A 495 -2.24 17.15 10.76
CA ASN A 495 -2.60 15.98 11.58
C ASN A 495 -1.73 14.73 11.28
N GLN A 496 -0.46 14.94 10.96
CA GLN A 496 0.54 13.90 10.68
C GLN A 496 1.52 13.76 11.85
N VAL A 497 1.98 12.54 12.10
CA VAL A 497 3.03 12.30 13.10
C VAL A 497 4.36 12.84 12.55
N PRO A 498 5.05 13.76 13.27
CA PRO A 498 6.33 14.28 12.80
C PRO A 498 7.38 13.19 12.61
N THR A 499 8.17 13.30 11.54
CA THR A 499 9.25 12.34 11.22
C THR A 499 10.26 12.21 12.36
N HIS A 500 10.52 13.30 13.09
CA HIS A 500 11.39 13.26 14.26
C HIS A 500 10.90 12.30 15.34
N TRP A 501 9.58 12.24 15.58
CA TRP A 501 8.98 11.33 16.54
C TRP A 501 8.98 9.91 16.01
N ALA A 502 8.59 9.73 14.74
CA ALA A 502 8.56 8.43 14.08
C ALA A 502 9.91 7.69 14.14
N ASN A 503 11.04 8.41 14.00
CA ASN A 503 12.38 7.83 14.08
C ASN A 503 12.74 7.26 15.47
N SER A 504 12.12 7.77 16.54
CA SER A 504 12.32 7.29 17.91
C SER A 504 11.16 6.43 18.42
N ALA A 505 10.10 6.28 17.64
CA ALA A 505 8.90 5.56 17.98
C ALA A 505 8.87 4.16 17.36
N TYR A 506 7.83 3.42 17.71
CA TYR A 506 7.44 2.19 17.02
C TYR A 506 6.83 2.52 15.65
N PRO A 507 6.95 1.62 14.65
CA PRO A 507 6.34 1.80 13.34
C PRO A 507 4.81 1.96 13.45
N SER A 508 4.26 3.00 12.83
CA SER A 508 2.82 3.28 12.82
C SER A 508 2.46 4.10 11.58
N LEU A 509 1.28 3.84 11.03
CA LEU A 509 0.69 4.61 9.92
C LEU A 509 -0.49 5.49 10.36
N LYS A 510 -0.76 5.54 11.67
CA LYS A 510 -1.84 6.36 12.23
C LYS A 510 -1.58 7.87 12.08
N PRO A 511 -2.63 8.67 11.81
CA PRO A 511 -2.59 10.12 11.96
C PRO A 511 -2.28 10.52 13.41
N LEU A 512 -1.84 11.77 13.61
CA LEU A 512 -1.35 12.29 14.89
C LEU A 512 -2.32 12.06 16.06
N SER A 513 -3.59 12.40 15.86
CA SER A 513 -4.63 12.26 16.89
C SER A 513 -4.84 10.83 17.37
N SER A 514 -4.91 9.86 16.46
CA SER A 514 -5.05 8.43 16.81
C SER A 514 -3.76 7.84 17.33
N TRP A 515 -2.61 8.26 16.79
CA TRP A 515 -1.30 7.86 17.28
C TRP A 515 -1.07 8.26 18.74
N VAL A 516 -1.44 9.48 19.13
CA VAL A 516 -1.34 9.92 20.54
C VAL A 516 -2.25 9.09 21.45
N ARG A 517 -3.47 8.78 21.01
CA ARG A 517 -4.39 7.91 21.77
C ARG A 517 -3.81 6.51 21.95
N ASP A 518 -3.25 5.94 20.89
CA ASP A 518 -2.58 4.64 20.90
C ASP A 518 -1.38 4.64 21.86
N LEU A 519 -0.54 5.68 21.82
CA LEU A 519 0.59 5.85 22.74
C LEU A 519 0.13 5.93 24.21
N THR A 520 -0.94 6.66 24.50
CA THR A 520 -1.53 6.71 25.85
C THR A 520 -2.00 5.34 26.30
N LEU A 521 -2.65 4.56 25.42
CA LEU A 521 -3.07 3.20 25.75
C LEU A 521 -1.87 2.28 26.02
N ARG A 522 -0.82 2.33 25.21
CA ARG A 522 0.41 1.53 25.40
C ARG A 522 1.12 1.83 26.70
N THR A 523 1.33 3.10 26.97
CA THR A 523 1.99 3.53 28.21
C THR A 523 1.13 3.18 29.44
N SER A 524 -0.20 3.28 29.35
CA SER A 524 -1.09 2.82 30.41
C SER A 524 -1.03 1.30 30.63
N PHE A 525 -0.88 0.51 29.57
CA PHE A 525 -0.72 -0.93 29.65
C PHE A 525 0.58 -1.32 30.36
N ILE A 526 1.70 -0.69 29.98
CA ILE A 526 3.00 -0.91 30.65
C ILE A 526 2.95 -0.46 32.11
N GLN A 527 2.39 0.72 32.41
CA GLN A 527 2.24 1.20 33.80
C GLN A 527 1.38 0.26 34.64
N THR A 528 0.29 -0.27 34.07
CA THR A 528 -0.58 -1.23 34.77
C THR A 528 0.17 -2.53 35.06
N TRP A 529 1.02 -3.00 34.15
CA TRP A 529 1.86 -4.17 34.38
C TRP A 529 2.88 -3.91 35.50
N ILE A 530 3.58 -2.76 35.49
CA ILE A 530 4.52 -2.37 36.54
C ILE A 530 3.85 -2.39 37.93
N THR A 531 2.69 -1.74 38.05
CA THR A 531 2.02 -1.53 39.34
C THR A 531 1.17 -2.72 39.83
N ARG A 532 0.56 -3.48 38.91
CA ARG A 532 -0.38 -4.57 39.26
C ARG A 532 0.15 -5.98 38.96
N GLY A 533 1.33 -6.09 38.36
CA GLY A 533 1.91 -7.37 37.96
C GLY A 533 1.42 -7.86 36.59
N GLN A 534 1.81 -9.08 36.22
CA GLN A 534 1.59 -9.63 34.89
C GLN A 534 0.09 -9.80 34.57
N PRO A 535 -0.41 -9.23 33.44
CA PRO A 535 -1.80 -9.42 33.04
C PRO A 535 -2.05 -10.85 32.53
N LYS A 536 -3.29 -11.33 32.69
CA LYS A 536 -3.71 -12.67 32.22
C LYS A 536 -3.65 -12.81 30.69
N SER A 537 -3.89 -11.72 29.97
CA SER A 537 -3.72 -11.66 28.52
C SER A 537 -2.86 -10.46 28.16
N LEU A 538 -1.91 -10.67 27.26
CA LEU A 538 -0.88 -9.71 26.89
C LEU A 538 -1.21 -9.10 25.53
N TRP A 539 -1.17 -7.77 25.47
CA TRP A 539 -1.50 -7.02 24.27
C TRP A 539 -0.27 -6.96 23.35
N ILE A 540 -0.20 -7.82 22.33
CA ILE A 540 1.03 -7.93 21.49
C ILE A 540 1.32 -6.65 20.73
N SER A 541 0.29 -5.97 20.25
CA SER A 541 0.47 -4.70 19.58
C SER A 541 0.82 -3.58 20.54
N GLY A 542 0.72 -3.77 21.86
CA GLY A 542 1.07 -2.77 22.87
C GLY A 542 2.57 -2.58 23.05
N PHE A 543 3.37 -3.59 22.73
CA PHE A 543 4.83 -3.57 22.87
C PHE A 543 5.51 -2.69 21.81
N PHE A 544 6.61 -2.07 22.19
CA PHE A 544 7.53 -1.40 21.30
C PHE A 544 8.32 -2.42 20.46
N PHE A 545 8.75 -3.53 21.07
CA PHE A 545 9.45 -4.63 20.40
C PHE A 545 8.83 -6.01 20.70
N PRO A 546 7.74 -6.38 20.00
CA PRO A 546 7.02 -7.64 20.20
C PRO A 546 7.88 -8.91 20.10
N GLN A 547 8.92 -8.90 19.25
CA GLN A 547 9.81 -10.05 19.11
C GLN A 547 10.59 -10.34 20.41
N GLY A 548 11.01 -9.30 21.13
CA GLY A 548 11.68 -9.46 22.42
C GLY A 548 10.76 -10.06 23.48
N PHE A 549 9.48 -9.70 23.43
CA PHE A 549 8.45 -10.34 24.25
C PHE A 549 8.31 -11.83 23.95
N LEU A 550 8.18 -12.22 22.68
CA LEU A 550 8.08 -13.62 22.27
C LEU A 550 9.30 -14.43 22.72
N THR A 551 10.52 -13.90 22.52
CA THR A 551 11.74 -14.54 23.01
C THR A 551 11.75 -14.65 24.55
N GLY A 552 11.25 -13.65 25.27
CA GLY A 552 11.10 -13.69 26.72
C GLY A 552 10.19 -14.83 27.20
N VAL A 553 9.10 -15.10 26.48
CA VAL A 553 8.20 -16.24 26.75
C VAL A 553 8.93 -17.57 26.53
N LEU A 554 9.62 -17.73 25.40
CA LEU A 554 10.40 -18.94 25.10
C LEU A 554 11.50 -19.17 26.14
N GLN A 555 12.19 -18.11 26.57
CA GLN A 555 13.22 -18.18 27.60
C GLN A 555 12.66 -18.64 28.95
N ASN A 556 11.50 -18.15 29.36
CA ASN A 556 10.86 -18.59 30.60
C ASN A 556 10.53 -20.09 30.55
N HIS A 557 9.95 -20.55 29.43
CA HIS A 557 9.64 -21.96 29.24
C HIS A 557 10.91 -22.82 29.22
N ALA A 558 11.92 -22.42 28.45
CA ALA A 558 13.23 -23.06 28.40
C ALA A 558 13.86 -23.20 29.80
N ARG A 559 13.78 -22.16 30.64
CA ARG A 559 14.30 -22.18 32.01
C ARG A 559 13.50 -23.10 32.93
N ARG A 560 12.17 -23.11 32.81
CA ARG A 560 11.27 -23.94 33.62
C ARG A 560 11.48 -25.43 33.37
N TYR A 561 11.63 -25.82 32.10
CA TYR A 561 11.79 -27.22 31.69
C TYR A 561 13.24 -27.64 31.41
N SER A 562 14.20 -26.71 31.55
CA SER A 562 15.62 -26.93 31.25
C SER A 562 15.87 -27.43 29.82
N LEU A 563 15.19 -26.83 28.84
CA LEU A 563 15.28 -27.15 27.41
C LEU A 563 16.15 -26.13 26.66
N PRO A 564 16.83 -26.52 25.56
CA PRO A 564 17.47 -25.58 24.65
C PRO A 564 16.45 -24.64 24.02
N ILE A 565 16.73 -23.33 23.97
CA ILE A 565 15.82 -22.34 23.39
C ILE A 565 15.64 -22.52 21.87
N ASP A 566 16.68 -22.98 21.18
CA ASP A 566 16.69 -23.11 19.72
C ASP A 566 15.76 -24.22 19.20
N GLU A 567 15.38 -25.16 20.06
CA GLU A 567 14.43 -26.23 19.75
C GLU A 567 12.98 -25.86 20.05
N LEU A 568 12.72 -24.68 20.65
CA LEU A 568 11.37 -24.27 21.03
C LEU A 568 10.70 -23.43 19.94
N ASN A 569 9.48 -23.83 19.58
CA ASN A 569 8.60 -23.09 18.69
C ASN A 569 7.22 -22.91 19.33
N PHE A 570 6.42 -21.97 18.82
CA PHE A 570 5.06 -21.77 19.31
C PHE A 570 4.07 -22.70 18.62
N ARG A 571 3.32 -23.46 19.42
CA ARG A 571 2.04 -24.04 19.05
C ARG A 571 0.92 -23.07 19.43
N PHE A 572 -0.10 -23.03 18.58
CA PHE A 572 -1.26 -22.16 18.76
C PHE A 572 -2.46 -23.02 19.12
N SER A 573 -3.05 -22.79 20.29
CA SER A 573 -4.19 -23.55 20.80
C SER A 573 -5.20 -22.60 21.46
N VAL A 574 -6.32 -23.15 21.95
CA VAL A 574 -7.36 -22.38 22.67
C VAL A 574 -7.36 -22.73 24.16
N VAL A 575 -6.71 -23.84 24.57
CA VAL A 575 -6.72 -24.34 25.94
C VAL A 575 -5.38 -24.00 26.63
N PRO A 576 -5.39 -23.23 27.72
CA PRO A 576 -4.16 -22.85 28.41
C PRO A 576 -3.75 -23.91 29.47
N GLU A 577 -2.62 -24.60 29.24
CA GLU A 577 -1.91 -25.38 30.27
C GLU A 577 -0.59 -24.71 30.68
N ASP A 578 0.22 -24.29 29.69
CA ASP A 578 1.43 -23.46 29.85
C ASP A 578 1.59 -22.52 28.66
N GLY A 579 2.21 -21.35 28.85
CA GLY A 579 2.35 -20.33 27.82
C GLY A 579 1.66 -19.02 28.16
N VAL A 580 1.32 -18.23 27.13
CA VAL A 580 0.72 -16.90 27.29
C VAL A 580 -0.48 -16.69 26.37
N LEU A 581 -1.52 -16.03 26.90
CA LEU A 581 -2.66 -15.59 26.11
C LEU A 581 -2.35 -14.23 25.48
N VAL A 582 -2.49 -14.13 24.17
CA VAL A 582 -2.14 -12.94 23.41
C VAL A 582 -3.36 -12.38 22.70
N HIS A 583 -3.55 -11.06 22.79
CA HIS A 583 -4.63 -10.35 22.09
C HIS A 583 -4.11 -9.11 21.36
N GLY A 584 -4.97 -8.52 20.52
CA GLY A 584 -4.65 -7.32 19.73
C GLY A 584 -4.02 -7.63 18.38
N MET A 585 -4.45 -8.73 17.76
CA MET A 585 -4.14 -9.04 16.36
C MET A 585 -5.37 -8.80 15.51
N PHE A 586 -5.16 -8.29 14.30
CA PHE A 586 -6.19 -8.06 13.30
C PHE A 586 -5.92 -8.95 12.09
N MET A 587 -6.97 -9.43 11.46
CA MET A 587 -6.93 -10.24 10.25
C MET A 587 -7.14 -9.34 9.05
N ASP A 588 -6.27 -9.50 8.05
CA ASP A 588 -6.32 -8.75 6.81
C ASP A 588 -6.62 -9.70 5.64
N ALA A 589 -7.55 -9.32 4.77
CA ALA A 589 -8.15 -10.15 3.71
C ALA A 589 -8.88 -11.44 4.17
N CYS A 590 -9.00 -11.67 5.47
CA CYS A 590 -9.65 -12.84 6.06
C CYS A 590 -10.35 -12.47 7.39
N ARG A 591 -11.19 -13.37 7.91
CA ARG A 591 -11.83 -13.25 9.23
C ARG A 591 -11.73 -14.54 10.02
N TRP A 592 -12.02 -14.46 11.31
CA TRP A 592 -12.19 -15.61 12.17
C TRP A 592 -13.68 -15.98 12.23
N ASP A 593 -13.99 -17.26 12.06
CA ASP A 593 -15.32 -17.82 12.33
C ASP A 593 -15.36 -18.32 13.78
N ASP A 594 -16.08 -17.61 14.66
CA ASP A 594 -16.22 -17.96 16.07
C ASP A 594 -16.97 -19.29 16.28
N VAL A 595 -17.80 -19.74 15.32
CA VAL A 595 -18.56 -20.99 15.43
C VAL A 595 -17.70 -22.17 14.98
N GLY A 596 -17.06 -22.04 13.82
CA GLY A 596 -16.21 -23.07 13.25
C GLY A 596 -14.81 -23.13 13.86
N MET A 597 -14.38 -22.10 14.59
CA MET A 597 -13.01 -21.92 15.11
C MET A 597 -11.95 -22.07 14.01
N VAL A 598 -12.23 -21.49 12.83
CA VAL A 598 -11.37 -21.54 11.64
C VAL A 598 -11.31 -20.18 10.96
N ILE A 599 -10.28 -19.99 10.13
CA ILE A 599 -10.22 -18.86 9.20
C ILE A 599 -11.30 -18.99 8.11
N ASP A 600 -11.93 -17.86 7.79
CA ASP A 600 -12.97 -17.74 6.76
C ASP A 600 -12.78 -16.44 5.93
N ASP A 601 -13.50 -16.32 4.82
CA ASP A 601 -13.42 -15.17 3.92
C ASP A 601 -13.87 -13.87 4.63
N ALA A 602 -13.24 -12.73 4.34
CA ALA A 602 -13.65 -11.45 4.91
C ALA A 602 -15.11 -11.12 4.56
N LEU A 603 -15.83 -10.41 5.43
CA LEU A 603 -17.16 -9.89 5.08
C LEU A 603 -17.00 -8.69 4.12
N PRO A 604 -17.91 -8.51 3.15
CA PRO A 604 -17.90 -7.32 2.30
C PRO A 604 -17.89 -6.04 3.13
N ARG A 605 -17.01 -5.09 2.77
CA ARG A 605 -16.80 -3.79 3.44
C ARG A 605 -16.22 -3.87 4.87
N VAL A 606 -15.90 -5.06 5.39
CA VAL A 606 -15.13 -5.23 6.62
C VAL A 606 -13.68 -5.51 6.24
N MET A 607 -12.86 -4.46 6.27
CA MET A 607 -11.46 -4.53 5.82
C MET A 607 -10.61 -5.40 6.72
N ASN A 608 -10.71 -5.17 8.03
CA ASN A 608 -9.90 -5.87 9.03
C ASN A 608 -10.80 -6.35 10.17
N ALA A 609 -10.85 -7.67 10.36
CA ALA A 609 -11.53 -8.29 11.50
C ALA A 609 -10.55 -8.42 12.68
N MET A 610 -11.05 -8.45 13.92
CA MET A 610 -10.20 -8.74 15.07
C MET A 610 -10.02 -10.26 15.20
N LEU A 611 -8.79 -10.73 15.38
CA LEU A 611 -8.54 -12.12 15.74
C LEU A 611 -8.82 -12.28 17.25
N PRO A 612 -9.52 -13.35 17.68
CA PRO A 612 -9.71 -13.63 19.09
C PRO A 612 -8.38 -13.84 19.85
N VAL A 613 -8.48 -13.96 21.17
CA VAL A 613 -7.32 -14.26 22.01
C VAL A 613 -6.73 -15.60 21.59
N VAL A 614 -5.44 -15.61 21.24
CA VAL A 614 -4.72 -16.81 20.82
C VAL A 614 -3.78 -17.23 21.95
N HIS A 615 -3.73 -18.52 22.25
CA HIS A 615 -2.76 -19.08 23.18
C HIS A 615 -1.44 -19.36 22.45
N PHE A 616 -0.36 -18.80 22.97
CA PHE A 616 1.00 -19.03 22.50
C PHE A 616 1.68 -20.01 23.47
N GLU A 617 1.74 -21.26 23.06
CA GLU A 617 2.28 -22.37 23.84
C GLU A 617 3.66 -22.77 23.31
N PRO A 618 4.75 -22.58 24.07
CA PRO A 618 6.06 -23.05 23.65
C PRO A 618 6.13 -24.58 23.65
N GLN A 619 6.59 -25.19 22.56
CA GLN A 619 6.75 -26.62 22.42
C GLN A 619 8.09 -26.97 21.75
N GLN A 620 8.74 -28.02 22.23
CA GLN A 620 10.00 -28.52 21.70
C GLN A 620 9.79 -29.26 20.38
N ASN A 621 10.63 -28.95 19.38
CA ASN A 621 10.64 -29.55 18.04
C ASN A 621 9.26 -29.57 17.38
N TYR A 622 8.46 -28.52 17.60
CA TYR A 622 7.14 -28.41 16.99
C TYR A 622 7.24 -28.28 15.48
N VAL A 623 6.62 -29.23 14.78
CA VAL A 623 6.41 -29.20 13.34
C VAL A 623 4.93 -28.92 13.10
N PRO A 624 4.57 -27.80 12.47
CA PRO A 624 3.19 -27.48 12.15
C PRO A 624 2.56 -28.54 11.24
N GLU A 625 1.29 -28.85 11.48
CA GLU A 625 0.51 -29.69 10.58
C GLU A 625 0.36 -29.00 9.21
N PRO A 626 0.45 -29.75 8.09
CA PRO A 626 0.40 -29.17 6.74
C PRO A 626 -0.94 -28.53 6.39
N ASP A 627 -2.02 -28.91 7.08
CA ASP A 627 -3.37 -28.37 6.88
C ASP A 627 -3.56 -26.99 7.53
N LEU A 628 -2.66 -26.58 8.44
CA LEU A 628 -2.71 -25.28 9.08
C LEU A 628 -2.20 -24.20 8.13
N TYR A 629 -2.93 -23.08 8.09
CA TYR A 629 -2.47 -21.92 7.36
C TYR A 629 -1.39 -21.18 8.14
N HIS A 630 -0.20 -21.10 7.53
CA HIS A 630 0.91 -20.29 8.02
C HIS A 630 0.66 -18.80 7.73
N ALA A 631 0.03 -18.11 8.68
CA ALA A 631 -0.31 -16.69 8.57
C ALA A 631 0.84 -15.80 9.10
N PRO A 632 1.44 -14.93 8.27
CA PRO A 632 2.48 -14.01 8.74
C PRO A 632 1.85 -12.86 9.55
N LEU A 633 2.42 -12.57 10.73
CA LEU A 633 2.05 -11.41 11.57
C LEU A 633 3.02 -10.25 11.32
N TYR A 634 2.48 -9.08 10.96
CA TYR A 634 3.23 -7.84 10.75
C TYR A 634 2.87 -6.78 11.79
N LYS A 635 3.78 -5.84 12.07
CA LYS A 635 3.51 -4.70 12.97
C LYS A 635 2.48 -3.74 12.36
N THR A 636 2.61 -3.44 11.07
CA THR A 636 1.74 -2.49 10.34
C THR A 636 1.26 -3.06 9.01
N SER A 637 0.20 -2.46 8.45
CA SER A 637 -0.36 -2.82 7.13
C SER A 637 0.61 -2.66 5.96
N ALA A 638 1.71 -1.91 6.14
CA ALA A 638 2.75 -1.77 5.11
C ALA A 638 3.40 -3.11 4.75
N ARG A 639 3.45 -4.08 5.68
CA ARG A 639 4.06 -5.43 5.58
C ARG A 639 5.55 -5.49 5.20
N ALA A 640 6.12 -4.40 4.68
CA ALA A 640 7.53 -4.21 4.41
C ALA A 640 8.21 -3.31 5.44
N GLY A 641 9.53 -3.42 5.47
CA GLY A 641 10.46 -2.75 6.36
C GLY A 641 11.89 -3.07 5.93
N THR A 642 12.89 -2.59 6.66
CA THR A 642 14.29 -2.94 6.38
C THR A 642 14.53 -4.43 6.57
N LEU A 643 15.23 -5.06 5.62
CA LEU A 643 15.63 -6.47 5.75
C LEU A 643 16.75 -6.58 6.79
N SER A 644 16.58 -7.48 7.75
CA SER A 644 17.60 -7.82 8.73
C SER A 644 18.65 -8.76 8.13
N THR A 645 19.75 -9.00 8.86
CA THR A 645 20.79 -9.97 8.48
C THR A 645 20.25 -11.40 8.32
N THR A 646 19.09 -11.71 8.89
CA THR A 646 18.39 -13.00 8.75
C THR A 646 17.49 -13.08 7.51
N GLY A 647 17.42 -12.01 6.70
CA GLY A 647 16.53 -11.93 5.53
C GLY A 647 15.07 -11.58 5.87
N HIS A 648 14.69 -11.51 7.15
CA HIS A 648 13.35 -11.09 7.54
C HIS A 648 13.22 -9.57 7.65
N SER A 649 12.05 -9.05 7.28
CA SER A 649 11.70 -7.64 7.45
C SER A 649 11.59 -7.27 8.94
N THR A 650 12.03 -6.07 9.32
CA THR A 650 11.81 -5.49 10.66
C THR A 650 10.34 -5.32 11.05
N ASN A 651 9.44 -5.36 10.06
CA ASN A 651 7.99 -5.33 10.23
C ASN A 651 7.40 -6.72 10.55
N PHE A 652 8.06 -7.80 10.16
CA PHE A 652 7.63 -9.17 10.45
C PHE A 652 7.85 -9.52 11.92
N VAL A 653 6.84 -10.09 12.57
CA VAL A 653 6.86 -10.46 14.01
C VAL A 653 7.05 -11.96 14.19
N VAL A 654 6.10 -12.77 13.73
CA VAL A 654 6.09 -14.24 13.86
C VAL A 654 5.07 -14.83 12.88
N THR A 655 5.16 -16.12 12.60
CA THR A 655 4.12 -16.85 11.87
C THR A 655 3.15 -17.50 12.85
N VAL A 656 1.86 -17.21 12.70
CA VAL A 656 0.79 -17.82 13.49
C VAL A 656 0.13 -18.91 12.66
N MET A 657 0.01 -20.11 13.22
CA MET A 657 -0.63 -21.25 12.55
C MET A 657 -2.12 -21.19 12.84
N LEU A 658 -2.94 -21.01 11.79
CA LEU A 658 -4.39 -20.91 11.91
C LEU A 658 -5.08 -22.10 11.24
N PRO A 659 -6.08 -22.72 11.90
CA PRO A 659 -6.85 -23.80 11.29
C PRO A 659 -7.72 -23.29 10.13
N SER A 660 -7.78 -24.06 9.05
CA SER A 660 -8.55 -23.69 7.85
C SER A 660 -9.31 -24.85 7.23
N LYS A 661 -10.46 -24.54 6.63
CA LYS A 661 -11.22 -25.46 5.77
C LYS A 661 -10.73 -25.45 4.31
N ARG A 662 -9.95 -24.46 3.91
CA ARG A 662 -9.46 -24.26 2.53
C ARG A 662 -7.95 -24.43 2.48
N PRO A 663 -7.38 -24.85 1.33
CA PRO A 663 -5.94 -25.05 1.20
C PRO A 663 -5.17 -23.74 1.44
N SER A 664 -3.94 -23.85 1.93
CA SER A 664 -3.04 -22.71 2.15
C SER A 664 -2.90 -21.83 0.90
N ASP A 665 -2.83 -22.42 -0.30
CA ASP A 665 -2.72 -21.72 -1.59
C ASP A 665 -3.83 -20.68 -1.78
N TYR A 666 -5.05 -20.99 -1.32
CA TYR A 666 -6.19 -20.06 -1.37
C TYR A 666 -5.91 -18.79 -0.56
N TRP A 667 -5.50 -18.92 0.70
CA TRP A 667 -5.24 -17.77 1.59
C TRP A 667 -4.01 -16.97 1.18
N ILE A 668 -2.98 -17.65 0.64
CA ILE A 668 -1.81 -16.99 0.06
C ILE A 668 -2.23 -16.13 -1.13
N SER A 669 -3.05 -16.65 -2.06
CA SER A 669 -3.52 -15.88 -3.22
C SER A 669 -4.34 -14.63 -2.84
N LYS A 670 -5.12 -14.73 -1.76
CA LYS A 670 -5.89 -13.62 -1.16
C LYS A 670 -5.01 -12.61 -0.41
N ALA A 671 -3.71 -12.89 -0.26
CA ALA A 671 -2.76 -12.14 0.54
C ALA A 671 -3.20 -11.98 2.01
N SER A 672 -3.75 -13.05 2.58
CA SER A 672 -4.17 -13.08 3.97
C SER A 672 -2.98 -12.92 4.91
N ALA A 673 -3.11 -12.08 5.93
CA ALA A 673 -2.07 -11.86 6.93
C ALA A 673 -2.68 -11.40 8.25
N LEU A 674 -1.86 -11.38 9.29
CA LEU A 674 -2.20 -10.76 10.56
C LEU A 674 -1.46 -9.42 10.72
N LEU A 675 -2.10 -8.46 11.35
CA LEU A 675 -1.57 -7.14 11.65
C LEU A 675 -1.67 -6.86 13.15
N CYS A 676 -0.63 -6.30 13.75
CA CYS A 676 -0.70 -5.80 15.13
C CYS A 676 -1.48 -4.48 15.20
N GLN A 677 -1.42 -3.64 14.17
CA GLN A 677 -1.99 -2.29 14.20
C GLN A 677 -2.67 -1.93 12.87
N LEU A 678 -3.81 -1.25 12.98
CA LEU A 678 -4.55 -0.67 11.86
C LEU A 678 -4.17 0.80 11.62
N ASP A 679 -4.41 1.27 10.39
CA ASP A 679 -4.00 2.60 9.94
C ASP A 679 -4.97 3.70 10.40
N ASP A 680 -6.29 3.44 10.36
CA ASP A 680 -7.39 3.98 11.21
C ASP A 680 -8.78 3.73 10.61
#